data_AF-A0A152A4G5-F1
#
_entry.id   AF-A0A152A4G5-F1
#
_cell.length_a   1.000
_cell.length_b   1.000
_cell.length_c   1.000
_cell.angle_alpha   90.00
_cell.angle_beta   90.00
_cell.angle_gamma   90.00
#
_symmetry.space_group_name_H-M   'P 1'
#
loop_
_entity.id
_entity.type
_entity.pdbx_description
1 polymer ?
#
loop_
_entity_poly.entity_id
_entity_poly.type
_entity_poly.pdbx_seq_one_letter_code
_entity_poly.pdbx_strand_id
1 'polypeptide(L)'
;MNYLTQATSKINFSMPTSPKDEFKSNMFTNGHMNSNHVSYKQVHENDKANIVILNEPSLCQWMGSIHPNGSLYEEPLDISKAQKEHAKFRHLLESEGCIVYTVREILTGTKINKMNDITHRVHIEDFAFNSVSYVLDENQSEDELGQTDKMLLSDEYKRQCLDSMSNEQLVDVILTRPTIKLRKSERDTELLATNYSFKPLVNLVFQRDQQITTANGIVMANLSSPIRAPEVEVMKLCFKLLELPVIGEIPNPGRLEGGDFYPCGQDLCFIGVGLRSNFYAVQYLMDNNLLGTSRVAVVKDYFDMNQQRMHLDTVCNIIDHKVMLILEDICGEQSSIRRLVDEYTRNPDTGRYELSRHDIEYSRYLEDQGFQLVKVSNQNQADYGCNGLNIGNGKFIVVDKATAKTVARSSKSKTQLIFVDFRTVTKMYGSVHCCSQVVSRSSPETLLGMVHSESNESFIQHMNNISPPPTIKRNSVNLNTAVIPNPVANYQGKDIVLMVAPTYFVKPRVGSELINASVIRKTRQLVLQDYAKLHRTMVELGVDIHLFAHEPYHGTDHAVYVSEWFSTHSKEELGVQEDTLVLYPLKDVIKRRERRADILKYAFLPRYTRVLDFTPCESGQIQVIETTIQKYLHNQSNTLTCSGTFITSTSNQNAEGSYLDHSGIVLDRKSKLAYISIDEKICCLNVAQLWAKTLGYNLITMKSQHRADKFLNLGKDFAIFCPEALDTKADADVVLEHLKASQRSIILINIHQMNQFIAEVIEINARTQDKSILIITEKYYNLYTAQQIQQLEQCVQKIIRTDLPHLQSQGGNNMIGMIGQLY
;
A
#
# COMPACT_ATOMS: atom_id res chain seq x y z
N MET A 1 -12.97 26.22 4.92
CA MET A 1 -12.72 24.98 4.17
C MET A 1 -13.87 24.66 3.21
N ASN A 2 -14.43 25.70 2.59
CA ASN A 2 -15.38 25.67 1.48
C ASN A 2 -14.76 26.53 0.38
N TYR A 3 -15.03 26.20 -0.89
CA TYR A 3 -14.46 26.72 -2.14
C TYR A 3 -13.20 26.00 -2.64
N LEU A 4 -13.43 24.94 -3.43
CA LEU A 4 -12.77 24.67 -4.73
C LEU A 4 -13.32 23.33 -5.29
N THR A 5 -14.50 23.40 -5.89
CA THR A 5 -15.03 22.38 -6.82
C THR A 5 -15.73 23.14 -7.94
N GLN A 6 -15.45 22.75 -9.19
CA GLN A 6 -15.78 23.37 -10.50
C GLN A 6 -14.54 24.13 -11.06
N ALA A 7 -13.93 23.79 -12.19
CA ALA A 7 -14.47 23.18 -13.41
C ALA A 7 -13.53 22.09 -14.00
N THR A 8 -14.11 20.94 -14.36
CA THR A 8 -13.55 20.03 -15.36
C THR A 8 -14.54 20.03 -16.52
N SER A 9 -14.22 20.77 -17.60
CA SER A 9 -14.94 20.65 -18.86
C SER A 9 -14.55 19.33 -19.52
N LYS A 10 -15.55 18.47 -19.72
CA LYS A 10 -15.45 17.28 -20.55
C LYS A 10 -15.16 17.69 -21.99
N ILE A 11 -13.96 17.37 -22.48
CA ILE A 11 -13.70 17.28 -23.93
C ILE A 11 -13.73 15.80 -24.28
N ASN A 12 -14.83 15.37 -24.91
CA ASN A 12 -14.94 14.07 -25.54
C ASN A 12 -14.00 14.01 -26.75
N PHE A 13 -12.87 13.31 -26.65
CA PHE A 13 -12.15 12.86 -27.83
C PHE A 13 -12.78 11.56 -28.34
N SER A 14 -13.60 11.67 -29.38
CA SER A 14 -13.96 10.53 -30.23
C SER A 14 -12.71 10.09 -30.98
N MET A 15 -12.23 8.87 -30.72
CA MET A 15 -11.16 8.24 -31.49
C MET A 15 -11.62 8.00 -32.94
N PRO A 16 -10.92 8.53 -33.96
CA PRO A 16 -11.13 8.08 -35.33
C PRO A 16 -10.44 6.73 -35.53
N THR A 17 -11.22 5.79 -36.06
CA THR A 17 -10.77 4.50 -36.58
C THR A 17 -9.66 4.69 -37.62
N SER A 18 -8.57 3.92 -37.48
CA SER A 18 -7.41 3.91 -38.37
C SER A 18 -7.77 3.56 -39.82
N PRO A 19 -7.32 4.31 -40.83
CA PRO A 19 -7.11 3.75 -42.16
C PRO A 19 -5.82 2.94 -42.14
N LYS A 20 -5.92 1.65 -42.46
CA LYS A 20 -4.79 0.87 -42.95
C LYS A 20 -4.39 1.49 -44.28
N ASP A 21 -3.13 1.89 -44.44
CA ASP A 21 -2.45 1.79 -45.73
C ASP A 21 -0.92 1.84 -45.58
N GLU A 22 -0.31 0.95 -46.35
CA GLU A 22 1.12 0.67 -46.50
C GLU A 22 1.86 1.88 -47.08
N PHE A 23 3.00 2.29 -46.50
CA PHE A 23 4.06 2.91 -47.29
C PHE A 23 5.45 2.45 -46.83
N LYS A 24 6.19 1.98 -47.84
CA LYS A 24 7.49 1.35 -47.77
C LYS A 24 8.60 2.32 -47.34
N SER A 25 9.55 1.72 -46.64
CA SER A 25 10.93 2.16 -46.40
C SER A 25 11.58 2.90 -47.59
N ASN A 26 12.26 4.01 -47.32
CA ASN A 26 13.67 4.16 -47.68
C ASN A 26 14.35 5.39 -47.06
N MET A 27 15.55 5.12 -46.54
CA MET A 27 16.73 5.98 -46.38
C MET A 27 16.63 7.25 -45.51
N PHE A 28 17.31 7.23 -44.36
CA PHE A 28 18.40 8.18 -44.05
C PHE A 28 19.39 7.55 -43.06
N THR A 29 20.65 7.48 -43.49
CA THR A 29 21.84 7.01 -42.76
C THR A 29 22.61 8.22 -42.21
N ASN A 30 22.87 8.25 -40.89
CA ASN A 30 24.23 8.31 -40.30
C ASN A 30 24.21 8.85 -38.86
N GLY A 31 24.67 7.97 -37.96
CA GLY A 31 24.73 8.13 -36.52
C GLY A 31 24.52 6.77 -35.86
N HIS A 32 25.29 5.76 -36.29
CA HIS A 32 25.14 4.38 -35.84
C HIS A 32 25.39 4.26 -34.34
N MET A 33 24.31 4.33 -33.54
CA MET A 33 24.11 3.26 -32.56
C MET A 33 24.01 1.97 -33.37
N ASN A 34 24.91 1.02 -33.13
CA ASN A 34 24.70 -0.34 -33.58
C ASN A 34 23.30 -0.76 -33.11
N SER A 35 22.45 -1.17 -34.03
CA SER A 35 21.10 -1.70 -33.80
C SER A 35 21.12 -3.08 -33.14
N ASN A 36 21.97 -3.25 -32.14
CA ASN A 36 21.81 -4.27 -31.12
C ASN A 36 20.61 -3.84 -30.29
N HIS A 37 19.53 -4.62 -30.32
CA HIS A 37 18.29 -4.42 -29.55
C HIS A 37 18.59 -3.97 -28.10
N VAL A 38 18.54 -2.66 -27.85
CA VAL A 38 18.67 -2.12 -26.49
C VAL A 38 17.38 -2.48 -25.75
N SER A 39 17.48 -3.45 -24.84
CA SER A 39 16.38 -3.86 -23.99
C SER A 39 16.03 -2.75 -23.00
N TYR A 40 14.79 -2.26 -23.00
CA TYR A 40 14.22 -1.35 -21.99
C TYR A 40 13.43 -2.13 -20.93
N LYS A 41 13.85 -3.36 -20.68
CA LYS A 41 13.31 -4.28 -19.67
C LYS A 41 14.38 -4.52 -18.62
N GLN A 42 13.95 -4.75 -17.38
CA GLN A 42 14.83 -5.16 -16.29
C GLN A 42 14.38 -6.47 -15.69
N VAL A 43 15.31 -7.40 -15.66
CA VAL A 43 15.10 -8.74 -15.12
C VAL A 43 15.72 -8.84 -13.73
N HIS A 44 16.90 -8.28 -13.50
CA HIS A 44 17.56 -8.35 -12.20
C HIS A 44 18.30 -7.05 -11.83
N GLU A 45 18.23 -6.63 -10.56
CA GLU A 45 18.90 -5.40 -10.06
C GLU A 45 20.44 -5.46 -10.16
N ASN A 46 21.01 -6.66 -10.06
CA ASN A 46 22.45 -6.95 -10.24
C ASN A 46 22.89 -7.08 -11.71
N ASP A 47 21.98 -7.01 -12.69
CA ASP A 47 22.38 -7.02 -14.11
C ASP A 47 23.13 -5.73 -14.47
N LYS A 48 24.03 -5.79 -15.45
CA LYS A 48 24.84 -4.64 -15.87
C LYS A 48 23.92 -3.50 -16.30
N ALA A 49 24.04 -2.34 -15.66
CA ALA A 49 23.35 -1.13 -16.06
C ALA A 49 23.91 -0.61 -17.40
N ASN A 50 23.02 -0.32 -18.35
CA ASN A 50 23.40 0.19 -19.67
C ASN A 50 22.94 1.63 -19.87
N ILE A 51 21.67 1.93 -19.59
CA ILE A 51 21.11 3.28 -19.73
C ILE A 51 20.56 3.73 -18.39
N VAL A 52 21.02 4.90 -17.94
CA VAL A 52 20.62 5.52 -16.69
C VAL A 52 20.11 6.93 -16.97
N ILE A 53 18.95 7.28 -16.43
CA ILE A 53 18.40 8.63 -16.44
C ILE A 53 18.61 9.26 -15.06
N LEU A 54 19.16 10.47 -15.05
CA LEU A 54 19.38 11.31 -13.87
C LEU A 54 18.66 12.65 -14.02
N ASN A 55 18.54 13.41 -12.94
CA ASN A 55 18.18 14.82 -13.01
C ASN A 55 19.13 15.63 -12.13
N GLU A 56 19.95 16.47 -12.76
CA GLU A 56 20.95 17.27 -12.06
C GLU A 56 20.28 18.33 -11.17
N PRO A 57 20.80 18.58 -9.95
CA PRO A 57 20.32 19.67 -9.10
C PRO A 57 20.37 21.01 -9.84
N SER A 58 19.26 21.75 -9.81
CA SER A 58 19.08 23.01 -10.53
C SER A 58 18.37 24.06 -9.66
N LEU A 59 17.91 25.15 -10.29
CA LEU A 59 17.10 26.18 -9.64
C LEU A 59 15.93 25.59 -8.85
N CYS A 60 15.25 24.56 -9.38
CA CYS A 60 14.12 23.93 -8.70
C CYS A 60 14.52 23.35 -7.34
N GLN A 61 15.65 22.64 -7.28
CA GLN A 61 16.15 22.07 -6.02
C GLN A 61 16.56 23.17 -5.05
N TRP A 62 17.18 24.26 -5.53
CA TRP A 62 17.49 25.41 -4.69
C TRP A 62 16.21 26.07 -4.12
N MET A 63 15.15 26.23 -4.91
CA MET A 63 13.88 26.79 -4.43
C MET A 63 13.28 25.94 -3.30
N GLY A 64 13.36 24.61 -3.41
CA GLY A 64 12.94 23.70 -2.35
C GLY A 64 13.79 23.81 -1.08
N SER A 65 15.07 24.14 -1.23
CA SER A 65 15.99 24.36 -0.12
C SER A 65 15.65 25.58 0.74
N ILE A 66 14.88 26.53 0.23
CA ILE A 66 14.53 27.75 0.97
C ILE A 66 13.58 27.41 2.13
N HIS A 67 12.74 26.38 1.96
CA HIS A 67 11.86 25.87 3.01
C HIS A 67 11.84 24.32 2.99
N PRO A 68 12.91 23.67 3.50
CA PRO A 68 13.14 22.23 3.32
C PRO A 68 11.95 21.35 3.73
N ASN A 69 11.39 21.59 4.92
CA ASN A 69 10.27 20.80 5.46
C ASN A 69 9.00 20.88 4.59
N GLY A 70 8.81 22.00 3.88
CA GLY A 70 7.66 22.22 2.97
C GLY A 70 7.87 21.59 1.58
N SER A 71 9.11 21.24 1.25
CA SER A 71 9.54 20.70 -0.04
C SER A 71 9.99 19.25 0.03
N LEU A 72 9.64 18.57 1.13
CA LEU A 72 10.05 17.19 1.39
C LEU A 72 11.57 17.01 1.42
N TYR A 73 12.31 17.96 2.01
CA TYR A 73 13.74 17.86 2.29
C TYR A 73 13.99 17.84 3.80
N GLU A 74 15.10 17.21 4.19
CA GLU A 74 15.54 17.10 5.59
C GLU A 74 16.23 18.39 6.04
N GLU A 75 17.11 18.93 5.19
CA GLU A 75 17.97 20.07 5.49
C GLU A 75 18.13 21.01 4.28
N PRO A 76 18.56 22.27 4.49
CA PRO A 76 18.96 23.14 3.40
C PRO A 76 20.24 22.64 2.72
N LEU A 77 20.34 22.88 1.41
CA LEU A 77 21.44 22.44 0.54
C LEU A 77 22.26 23.60 -0.03
N ASP A 78 23.56 23.36 -0.20
CA ASP A 78 24.42 24.15 -1.06
C ASP A 78 24.29 23.62 -2.50
N ILE A 79 23.61 24.37 -3.36
CA ILE A 79 23.32 23.94 -4.73
C ILE A 79 24.59 23.74 -5.57
N SER A 80 25.62 24.58 -5.37
CA SER A 80 26.88 24.47 -6.12
C SER A 80 27.63 23.20 -5.71
N LYS A 81 27.60 22.85 -4.43
CA LYS A 81 28.19 21.61 -3.94
C LYS A 81 27.40 20.39 -4.41
N ALA A 82 26.07 20.43 -4.35
CA ALA A 82 25.21 19.35 -4.84
C ALA A 82 25.42 19.07 -6.33
N GLN A 83 25.55 20.10 -7.16
CA GLN A 83 25.86 19.97 -8.59
C GLN A 83 27.21 19.29 -8.83
N LYS A 84 28.25 19.67 -8.07
CA LYS A 84 29.58 19.04 -8.18
C LYS A 84 29.57 17.57 -7.75
N GLU A 85 28.85 17.24 -6.68
CA GLU A 85 28.68 15.85 -6.23
C GLU A 85 27.93 15.02 -7.28
N HIS A 86 26.84 15.56 -7.83
CA HIS A 86 26.07 14.90 -8.89
C HIS A 86 26.85 14.73 -10.20
N ALA A 87 27.64 15.72 -10.61
CA ALA A 87 28.50 15.61 -11.79
C ALA A 87 29.57 14.51 -11.63
N LYS A 88 30.15 14.36 -10.43
CA LYS A 88 31.08 13.26 -10.13
C LYS A 88 30.39 11.90 -10.20
N PHE A 89 29.17 11.79 -9.67
CA PHE A 89 28.38 10.57 -9.76
C PHE A 89 28.04 10.20 -11.21
N ARG A 90 27.60 11.16 -12.02
CA ARG A 90 27.39 10.98 -13.46
C ARG A 90 28.65 10.50 -14.16
N HIS A 91 29.79 11.17 -13.94
CA HIS A 91 31.05 10.79 -14.56
C HIS A 91 31.50 9.38 -14.18
N LEU A 92 31.24 8.96 -12.93
CA LEU A 92 31.49 7.59 -12.50
C LEU A 92 30.63 6.58 -13.27
N LEU A 93 29.34 6.84 -13.46
CA LEU A 93 28.48 5.95 -14.25
C LEU A 93 28.95 5.85 -15.71
N GLU A 94 29.32 6.99 -16.31
CA GLU A 94 29.83 7.04 -17.68
C GLU A 94 31.18 6.30 -17.82
N SER A 95 32.08 6.43 -16.84
CA SER A 95 33.37 5.71 -16.84
C SER A 95 33.22 4.20 -16.62
N GLU A 96 32.13 3.79 -15.96
CA GLU A 96 31.70 2.39 -15.82
C GLU A 96 30.94 1.86 -17.05
N GLY A 97 30.82 2.67 -18.11
CA GLY A 97 30.27 2.27 -19.40
C GLY A 97 28.75 2.40 -19.51
N CYS A 98 28.10 3.11 -18.58
CA CYS A 98 26.69 3.48 -18.73
C CYS A 98 26.53 4.64 -19.71
N ILE A 99 25.49 4.60 -20.54
CA ILE A 99 24.96 5.78 -21.22
C ILE A 99 24.07 6.50 -20.22
N VAL A 100 24.47 7.70 -19.83
CA VAL A 100 23.70 8.51 -18.86
C VAL A 100 22.94 9.60 -19.60
N TYR A 101 21.64 9.76 -19.39
CA TYR A 101 20.90 10.93 -19.85
C TYR A 101 20.46 11.76 -18.65
N THR A 102 20.46 13.08 -18.78
CA THR A 102 19.73 13.93 -17.83
C THR A 102 18.35 14.29 -18.38
N VAL A 103 17.37 14.50 -17.49
CA VAL A 103 16.05 15.01 -17.89
C VAL A 103 16.19 16.28 -18.74
N ARG A 104 17.05 17.21 -18.35
CA ARG A 104 17.30 18.44 -19.13
C ARG A 104 17.83 18.11 -20.52
N GLU A 105 18.84 17.26 -20.66
CA GLU A 105 19.39 16.91 -21.98
C GLU A 105 18.39 16.19 -22.89
N ILE A 106 17.48 15.39 -22.31
CA ILE A 106 16.39 14.75 -23.06
C ILE A 106 15.43 15.81 -23.55
N LEU A 107 14.95 16.69 -22.65
CA LEU A 107 14.00 17.73 -23.01
C LEU A 107 14.59 18.73 -23.99
N THR A 108 15.82 19.19 -23.82
CA THR A 108 16.43 20.18 -24.73
C THR A 108 16.84 19.58 -26.07
N GLY A 109 16.98 18.25 -26.14
CA GLY A 109 17.39 17.53 -27.34
C GLY A 109 18.90 17.49 -27.55
N THR A 110 19.71 17.98 -26.59
CA THR A 110 21.16 18.14 -26.74
C THR A 110 21.88 16.79 -26.86
N LYS A 111 21.62 15.84 -25.95
CA LYS A 111 22.30 14.54 -25.93
C LYS A 111 21.71 13.50 -26.89
N ILE A 112 20.49 13.75 -27.36
CA ILE A 112 19.78 12.87 -28.31
C ILE A 112 19.83 13.41 -29.75
N ASN A 113 20.60 14.47 -30.02
CA ASN A 113 20.74 15.12 -31.33
C ASN A 113 19.42 15.59 -31.96
N LYS A 114 18.47 16.04 -31.14
CA LYS A 114 17.15 16.55 -31.56
C LYS A 114 16.95 18.05 -31.34
N MET A 115 18.02 18.82 -31.06
CA MET A 115 17.91 20.27 -30.81
C MET A 115 17.24 21.05 -31.95
N ASN A 116 17.52 20.65 -33.19
CA ASN A 116 16.97 21.30 -34.40
C ASN A 116 15.80 20.50 -35.00
N ASP A 117 15.32 19.47 -34.31
CA ASP A 117 14.18 18.66 -34.76
C ASP A 117 12.88 19.41 -34.46
N ILE A 118 12.09 19.67 -35.50
CA ILE A 118 10.85 20.45 -35.39
C ILE A 118 9.79 19.69 -34.58
N THR A 119 9.69 18.37 -34.73
CA THR A 119 8.73 17.56 -33.98
C THR A 119 9.07 17.53 -32.48
N HIS A 120 10.36 17.39 -32.16
CA HIS A 120 10.88 17.51 -30.80
C HIS A 120 10.56 18.88 -30.21
N ARG A 121 10.83 19.95 -30.98
CA ARG A 121 10.55 21.32 -30.59
C ARG A 121 9.07 21.53 -30.23
N VAL A 122 8.15 21.11 -31.11
CA VAL A 122 6.70 21.22 -30.88
C VAL A 122 6.28 20.50 -29.60
N HIS A 123 6.83 19.31 -29.33
CA HIS A 123 6.52 18.59 -28.10
C HIS A 123 6.93 19.34 -26.82
N ILE A 124 8.07 20.04 -26.83
CA ILE A 124 8.48 20.86 -25.68
C ILE A 124 7.61 22.12 -25.58
N GLU A 125 7.33 22.80 -26.70
CA GLU A 125 6.49 24.01 -26.73
C GLU A 125 5.09 23.73 -26.16
N ASP A 126 4.45 22.65 -26.62
CA ASP A 126 3.13 22.25 -26.13
C ASP A 126 3.16 21.89 -24.63
N PHE A 127 4.23 21.25 -24.15
CA PHE A 127 4.35 20.94 -22.73
C PHE A 127 4.62 22.19 -21.89
N ALA A 128 5.47 23.09 -22.37
CA ALA A 128 5.76 24.38 -21.73
C ALA A 128 4.51 25.26 -21.66
N PHE A 129 3.70 25.27 -22.73
CA PHE A 129 2.41 25.97 -22.79
C PHE A 129 1.44 25.53 -21.69
N ASN A 130 1.42 24.23 -21.37
CA ASN A 130 0.61 23.67 -20.28
C ASN A 130 1.25 23.85 -18.89
N SER A 131 2.52 24.28 -18.84
CA SER A 131 3.28 24.46 -17.60
C SER A 131 3.28 25.91 -17.10
N VAL A 132 2.97 26.89 -17.96
CA VAL A 132 2.84 28.31 -17.60
C VAL A 132 1.38 28.76 -17.55
N SER A 133 1.07 29.66 -16.61
CA SER A 133 -0.28 30.26 -16.49
C SER A 133 -0.21 31.77 -16.40
N TYR A 134 -1.06 32.45 -17.17
CA TYR A 134 -1.34 33.88 -17.02
C TYR A 134 -2.68 34.02 -16.32
N VAL A 135 -2.72 34.75 -15.21
CA VAL A 135 -3.93 34.94 -14.42
C VAL A 135 -4.11 36.40 -14.07
N LEU A 136 -5.35 36.85 -13.98
CA LEU A 136 -5.64 38.21 -13.52
C LEU A 136 -5.41 38.35 -12.02
N ASP A 137 -4.94 39.52 -11.62
CA ASP A 137 -4.88 39.93 -10.22
C ASP A 137 -6.29 39.91 -9.60
N GLU A 138 -6.39 39.58 -8.32
CA GLU A 138 -7.69 39.43 -7.63
C GLU A 138 -8.49 40.73 -7.59
N ASN A 139 -7.81 41.87 -7.72
CA ASN A 139 -8.43 43.20 -7.75
C ASN A 139 -8.72 43.70 -9.18
N GLN A 140 -8.49 42.89 -10.21
CA GLN A 140 -8.71 43.24 -11.61
C GLN A 140 -9.89 42.46 -12.17
N SER A 141 -10.93 43.16 -12.65
CA SER A 141 -12.00 42.50 -13.40
C SER A 141 -11.64 42.36 -14.87
N GLU A 142 -12.06 41.26 -15.50
CA GLU A 142 -11.90 41.04 -16.95
C GLU A 142 -12.72 42.05 -17.78
N ASP A 143 -13.81 42.58 -17.22
CA ASP A 143 -14.68 43.57 -17.88
C ASP A 143 -14.01 44.95 -18.02
N GLU A 144 -12.97 45.22 -17.24
CA GLU A 144 -12.22 46.49 -17.25
C GLU A 144 -11.08 46.48 -18.29
N LEU A 145 -10.87 45.34 -18.94
CA LEU A 145 -9.83 45.13 -19.93
C LEU A 145 -10.33 45.45 -21.33
N GLY A 146 -9.55 46.23 -22.07
CA GLY A 146 -9.77 46.46 -23.49
C GLY A 146 -9.46 45.20 -24.31
N GLN A 147 -9.82 45.21 -25.59
CA GLN A 147 -9.58 44.08 -26.48
C GLN A 147 -8.08 43.75 -26.62
N THR A 148 -7.22 44.77 -26.65
CA THR A 148 -5.75 44.61 -26.66
C THR A 148 -5.24 43.92 -25.40
N ASP A 149 -5.71 44.36 -24.22
CA ASP A 149 -5.33 43.77 -22.93
C ASP A 149 -5.73 42.29 -22.86
N LYS A 150 -6.95 41.96 -23.33
CA LYS A 150 -7.44 40.57 -23.39
C LYS A 150 -6.61 39.71 -24.34
N MET A 151 -6.15 40.27 -25.46
CA MET A 151 -5.24 39.56 -26.37
C MET A 151 -3.92 39.18 -25.67
N LEU A 152 -3.35 40.06 -24.84
CA LEU A 152 -2.11 39.79 -24.10
C LEU A 152 -2.28 38.76 -22.96
N LEU A 153 -3.51 38.39 -22.60
CA LEU A 153 -3.83 37.30 -21.67
C LEU A 153 -4.23 36.00 -22.38
N SER A 154 -4.38 36.06 -23.71
CA SER A 154 -4.87 34.93 -24.48
C SER A 154 -3.83 33.83 -24.63
N ASP A 155 -4.33 32.63 -24.93
CA ASP A 155 -3.48 31.50 -25.31
C ASP A 155 -2.65 31.79 -26.57
N GLU A 156 -3.14 32.62 -27.49
CA GLU A 156 -2.43 33.00 -28.71
C GLU A 156 -1.17 33.81 -28.38
N TYR A 157 -1.28 34.83 -27.52
CA TYR A 157 -0.12 35.59 -27.08
C TYR A 157 0.87 34.73 -26.28
N LYS A 158 0.36 33.85 -25.42
CA LYS A 158 1.19 32.89 -24.68
C LYS A 158 1.99 31.99 -25.62
N ARG A 159 1.42 31.49 -26.73
CA ARG A 159 2.15 30.73 -27.76
C ARG A 159 3.26 31.57 -28.38
N GLN A 160 2.95 32.78 -28.84
CA GLN A 160 3.95 33.69 -29.43
C GLN A 160 5.15 33.95 -28.50
N CYS A 161 4.89 34.12 -27.20
CA CYS A 161 5.96 34.25 -26.20
C CYS A 161 6.84 33.00 -26.12
N LEU A 162 6.24 31.80 -26.08
CA LEU A 162 6.96 30.53 -25.96
C LEU A 162 7.71 30.17 -27.25
N ASP A 163 7.13 30.41 -28.41
CA ASP A 163 7.75 30.15 -29.72
C ASP A 163 9.06 30.95 -29.88
N SER A 164 9.13 32.13 -29.26
CA SER A 164 10.31 32.99 -29.26
C SER A 164 11.42 32.52 -28.29
N MET A 165 11.15 31.56 -27.41
CA MET A 165 12.10 31.06 -26.41
C MET A 165 13.03 29.98 -26.99
N SER A 166 14.26 29.89 -26.50
CA SER A 166 15.14 28.75 -26.76
C SER A 166 14.64 27.47 -26.06
N ASN A 167 15.13 26.29 -26.49
CA ASN A 167 14.79 25.02 -25.81
C ASN A 167 15.16 25.05 -24.31
N GLU A 168 16.27 25.67 -23.94
CA GLU A 168 16.67 25.81 -22.54
C GLU A 168 15.65 26.61 -21.72
N GLN A 169 15.17 27.73 -22.27
CA GLN A 169 14.15 28.56 -21.64
C GLN A 169 12.81 27.83 -21.54
N LEU A 170 12.41 27.09 -22.57
CA LEU A 170 11.21 26.26 -22.52
C LEU A 170 11.32 25.20 -21.42
N VAL A 171 12.48 24.55 -21.29
CA VAL A 171 12.71 23.59 -20.20
C VAL A 171 12.65 24.25 -18.84
N ASP A 172 13.16 25.48 -18.68
CA ASP A 172 13.01 26.22 -17.43
C ASP A 172 11.53 26.51 -17.12
N VAL A 173 10.71 26.84 -18.12
CA VAL A 173 9.25 26.98 -17.95
C VAL A 173 8.62 25.67 -17.48
N ILE A 174 8.98 24.55 -18.11
CA ILE A 174 8.48 23.21 -17.74
C ILE A 174 8.83 22.84 -16.30
N LEU A 175 10.07 23.06 -15.90
CA LEU A 175 10.56 22.63 -14.59
C LEU A 175 10.12 23.56 -13.44
N THR A 176 9.99 24.87 -13.71
CA THR A 176 9.64 25.87 -12.68
C THR A 176 8.14 26.14 -12.56
N ARG A 177 7.37 25.83 -13.62
CA ARG A 177 5.90 25.93 -13.70
C ARG A 177 5.38 27.29 -13.21
N PRO A 178 5.72 28.38 -13.91
CA PRO A 178 5.41 29.73 -13.47
C PRO A 178 3.93 30.09 -13.63
N THR A 179 3.43 30.91 -12.71
CA THR A 179 2.15 31.61 -12.82
C THR A 179 2.41 33.10 -12.65
N ILE A 180 2.07 33.87 -13.69
CA ILE A 180 2.24 35.31 -13.76
C ILE A 180 0.88 35.95 -13.45
N LYS A 181 0.80 36.71 -12.35
CA LYS A 181 -0.38 37.53 -12.04
C LYS A 181 -0.25 38.88 -12.73
N LEU A 182 -1.27 39.24 -13.51
CA LEU A 182 -1.28 40.43 -14.37
C LEU A 182 -2.45 41.34 -14.02
N ARG A 183 -2.23 42.65 -14.12
CA ARG A 183 -3.28 43.67 -14.07
C ARG A 183 -3.10 44.70 -15.17
N LYS A 184 -4.12 45.49 -15.45
CA LYS A 184 -4.00 46.61 -16.37
C LYS A 184 -3.01 47.65 -15.84
N SER A 185 -2.18 48.19 -16.71
CA SER A 185 -1.26 49.30 -16.39
C SER A 185 -1.78 50.62 -16.96
N GLU A 186 -1.47 51.72 -16.28
CA GLU A 186 -1.89 53.08 -16.66
C GLU A 186 -0.74 53.95 -17.17
N ARG A 187 0.50 53.43 -17.20
CA ARG A 187 1.69 54.25 -17.48
C ARG A 187 2.62 53.69 -18.54
N ASP A 188 3.12 52.47 -18.34
CA ASP A 188 4.30 51.99 -19.08
C ASP A 188 3.91 51.14 -20.30
N THR A 189 3.31 49.98 -20.04
CA THR A 189 2.77 49.05 -21.06
C THR A 189 1.30 48.73 -20.74
N GLU A 190 0.63 47.93 -21.56
CA GLU A 190 -0.78 47.57 -21.39
C GLU A 190 -1.03 46.79 -20.09
N LEU A 191 -0.13 45.89 -19.72
CA LEU A 191 -0.24 45.05 -18.53
C LEU A 191 0.97 45.19 -17.60
N LEU A 192 0.71 45.16 -16.29
CA LEU A 192 1.72 45.05 -15.24
C LEU A 192 1.69 43.64 -14.63
N ALA A 193 2.84 42.97 -14.57
CA ALA A 193 3.01 41.78 -13.74
C ALA A 193 3.12 42.17 -12.26
N THR A 194 2.10 41.86 -11.48
CA THR A 194 2.06 42.18 -10.04
C THR A 194 2.78 41.14 -9.20
N ASN A 195 2.80 39.89 -9.65
CA ASN A 195 3.43 38.80 -8.92
C ASN A 195 3.88 37.67 -9.86
N TYR A 196 4.99 37.03 -9.49
CA TYR A 196 5.46 35.78 -10.08
C TYR A 196 5.41 34.70 -9.00
N SER A 197 4.68 33.62 -9.27
CA SER A 197 4.66 32.43 -8.40
C SER A 197 5.09 31.21 -9.18
N PHE A 198 5.68 30.23 -8.51
CA PHE A 198 6.27 29.06 -9.15
C PHE A 198 5.82 27.79 -8.41
N LYS A 199 5.70 26.69 -9.15
CA LYS A 199 5.45 25.35 -8.60
C LYS A 199 6.56 24.39 -9.06
N PRO A 200 7.81 24.64 -8.64
CA PRO A 200 8.97 23.93 -9.18
C PRO A 200 8.95 22.45 -8.85
N LEU A 201 9.48 21.63 -9.75
CA LEU A 201 9.62 20.18 -9.58
C LEU A 201 10.83 19.86 -8.68
N VAL A 202 10.68 20.15 -7.39
CA VAL A 202 11.78 20.11 -6.42
C VAL A 202 12.32 18.69 -6.19
N ASN A 203 11.47 17.66 -6.18
CA ASN A 203 11.90 16.28 -5.93
C ASN A 203 12.29 15.52 -7.21
N LEU A 204 12.29 16.16 -8.39
CA LEU A 204 12.64 15.53 -9.66
C LEU A 204 14.10 15.02 -9.69
N VAL A 205 14.98 15.51 -8.83
CA VAL A 205 16.33 14.94 -8.61
C VAL A 205 16.30 13.44 -8.30
N PHE A 206 15.21 12.93 -7.73
CA PHE A 206 15.00 11.51 -7.47
C PHE A 206 14.23 10.87 -8.62
N GLN A 207 14.98 10.33 -9.58
CA GLN A 207 14.46 9.71 -10.79
C GLN A 207 13.89 8.32 -10.56
N ARG A 208 14.14 7.68 -9.42
CA ARG A 208 13.67 6.32 -9.14
C ARG A 208 12.16 6.21 -8.99
N ASP A 209 11.47 7.26 -8.56
CA ASP A 209 10.12 7.11 -8.00
C ASP A 209 9.01 7.17 -9.05
N GLN A 210 9.17 7.94 -10.12
CA GLN A 210 8.11 8.28 -11.07
C GLN A 210 7.67 7.09 -11.96
N GLN A 211 8.48 6.04 -12.02
CA GLN A 211 8.23 4.84 -12.82
C GLN A 211 8.90 3.61 -12.20
N ILE A 212 8.51 2.44 -12.69
CA ILE A 212 9.30 1.20 -12.54
C ILE A 212 9.66 0.66 -13.92
N THR A 213 10.78 -0.05 -14.03
CA THR A 213 11.13 -0.81 -15.22
C THR A 213 11.07 -2.29 -14.87
N THR A 214 10.10 -3.01 -15.42
CA THR A 214 9.85 -4.42 -15.15
C THR A 214 10.46 -5.32 -16.22
N ALA A 215 10.28 -6.63 -16.09
CA ALA A 215 10.68 -7.57 -17.15
C ALA A 215 9.81 -7.41 -18.42
N ASN A 216 8.66 -6.77 -18.33
CA ASN A 216 7.79 -6.47 -19.48
C ASN A 216 8.02 -5.07 -20.07
N GLY A 217 8.45 -4.08 -19.27
CA GLY A 217 8.74 -2.73 -19.76
C GLY A 217 8.54 -1.64 -18.70
N ILE A 218 8.42 -0.40 -19.14
CA ILE A 218 8.26 0.77 -18.26
C ILE A 218 6.79 0.93 -17.86
N VAL A 219 6.53 1.03 -16.56
CA VAL A 219 5.21 1.34 -16.01
C VAL A 219 5.30 2.66 -15.25
N MET A 220 4.42 3.62 -15.60
CA MET A 220 4.37 4.90 -14.91
C MET A 220 3.65 4.75 -13.56
N ALA A 221 4.26 5.33 -12.54
CA ALA A 221 3.78 5.26 -11.18
C ALA A 221 2.71 6.32 -10.90
N ASN A 222 1.95 6.13 -9.82
CA ASN A 222 1.00 7.12 -9.31
C ASN A 222 1.42 7.48 -7.89
N LEU A 223 2.15 8.58 -7.76
CA LEU A 223 2.88 8.92 -6.53
C LEU A 223 1.93 9.23 -5.37
N SER A 224 2.36 8.88 -4.15
CA SER A 224 1.58 9.14 -2.93
C SER A 224 1.32 10.62 -2.68
N SER A 225 2.31 11.47 -3.00
CA SER A 225 2.27 12.90 -2.76
C SER A 225 1.77 13.64 -4.01
N PRO A 226 0.59 14.30 -3.96
CA PRO A 226 0.04 15.00 -5.11
C PRO A 226 0.95 16.11 -5.67
N ILE A 227 1.81 16.70 -4.83
CA ILE A 227 2.75 17.74 -5.25
C ILE A 227 3.79 17.22 -6.25
N ARG A 228 4.11 15.92 -6.19
CA ARG A 228 5.08 15.26 -7.07
C ARG A 228 4.45 14.69 -8.34
N ALA A 229 3.12 14.61 -8.44
CA ALA A 229 2.45 14.05 -9.62
C ALA A 229 2.90 14.67 -10.96
N PRO A 230 3.17 15.98 -11.06
CA PRO A 230 3.69 16.59 -12.30
C PRO A 230 5.08 16.08 -12.72
N GLU A 231 5.87 15.49 -11.82
CA GLU A 231 7.14 14.84 -12.16
C GLU A 231 6.92 13.64 -13.09
N VAL A 232 5.83 12.89 -12.88
CA VAL A 232 5.45 11.74 -13.70
C VAL A 232 5.16 12.17 -15.14
N GLU A 233 4.48 13.30 -15.33
CA GLU A 233 4.16 13.83 -16.66
C GLU A 233 5.42 14.26 -17.43
N VAL A 234 6.39 14.86 -16.74
CA VAL A 234 7.69 15.19 -17.34
C VAL A 234 8.43 13.92 -17.76
N MET A 235 8.39 12.87 -16.94
CA MET A 235 9.02 11.59 -17.28
C MET A 235 8.32 10.88 -18.44
N LYS A 236 6.99 10.94 -18.54
CA LYS A 236 6.24 10.47 -19.73
C LYS A 236 6.72 11.17 -21.00
N LEU A 237 6.89 12.50 -20.96
CA LEU A 237 7.45 13.24 -22.09
C LEU A 237 8.87 12.76 -22.40
N CYS A 238 9.73 12.60 -21.38
CA CYS A 238 11.09 12.11 -21.59
C CYS A 238 11.12 10.73 -22.28
N PHE A 239 10.31 9.77 -21.82
CA PHE A 239 10.22 8.46 -22.45
C PHE A 239 9.69 8.53 -23.88
N LYS A 240 8.71 9.40 -24.15
CA LYS A 240 8.22 9.65 -25.51
C LYS A 240 9.33 10.20 -26.42
N LEU A 241 10.11 11.18 -25.96
CA LEU A 241 11.19 11.79 -26.74
C LEU A 241 12.36 10.84 -27.00
N LEU A 242 12.61 9.92 -26.05
CA LEU A 242 13.56 8.81 -26.16
C LEU A 242 13.01 7.61 -26.95
N GLU A 243 11.75 7.65 -27.39
CA GLU A 243 11.08 6.54 -28.10
C GLU A 243 11.06 5.23 -27.28
N LEU A 244 10.99 5.36 -25.95
CA LEU A 244 10.86 4.25 -25.02
C LEU A 244 9.38 4.02 -24.70
N PRO A 245 8.81 2.84 -25.01
CA PRO A 245 7.39 2.60 -24.82
C PRO A 245 7.06 2.39 -23.34
N VAL A 246 6.06 3.14 -22.88
CA VAL A 246 5.37 2.91 -21.61
C VAL A 246 4.29 1.85 -21.84
N ILE A 247 4.31 0.78 -21.05
CA ILE A 247 3.38 -0.36 -21.20
C ILE A 247 2.16 -0.27 -20.28
N GLY A 248 2.17 0.64 -19.30
CA GLY A 248 1.06 0.82 -18.38
C GLY A 248 1.26 2.01 -17.45
N GLU A 249 0.18 2.40 -16.78
CA GLU A 249 0.14 3.48 -15.80
C GLU A 249 -0.78 3.09 -14.65
N ILE A 250 -0.36 3.33 -13.41
CA ILE A 250 -1.14 2.98 -12.22
C ILE A 250 -2.35 3.92 -12.07
N PRO A 251 -3.60 3.43 -12.12
CA PRO A 251 -4.77 4.29 -11.96
C PRO A 251 -5.05 4.60 -10.48
N ASN A 252 -5.84 5.64 -10.22
CA ASN A 252 -6.43 5.85 -8.89
C ASN A 252 -7.37 4.68 -8.51
N PRO A 253 -7.44 4.27 -7.22
CA PRO A 253 -6.71 4.79 -6.06
C PRO A 253 -5.32 4.16 -5.83
N GLY A 254 -4.80 3.40 -6.81
CA GLY A 254 -3.47 2.80 -6.73
C GLY A 254 -2.37 3.83 -6.49
N ARG A 255 -1.45 3.50 -5.60
CA ARG A 255 -0.24 4.29 -5.33
C ARG A 255 0.97 3.40 -5.49
N LEU A 256 1.98 3.92 -6.19
CA LEU A 256 3.24 3.25 -6.46
C LEU A 256 4.34 4.31 -6.51
N GLU A 257 5.49 4.01 -5.92
CA GLU A 257 6.73 4.75 -6.12
C GLU A 257 7.85 3.73 -6.40
N GLY A 258 8.72 4.00 -7.37
CA GLY A 258 9.70 3.01 -7.83
C GLY A 258 10.77 2.61 -6.82
N GLY A 259 10.97 3.35 -5.72
CA GLY A 259 11.81 2.93 -4.60
C GLY A 259 11.32 1.66 -3.89
N ASP A 260 10.05 1.27 -4.11
CA ASP A 260 9.49 0.03 -3.57
C ASP A 260 9.68 -1.20 -4.48
N PHE A 261 10.18 -1.04 -5.70
CA PHE A 261 10.27 -2.12 -6.68
C PHE A 261 11.69 -2.63 -6.88
N TYR A 262 11.88 -3.95 -6.77
CA TYR A 262 13.12 -4.63 -7.17
C TYR A 262 12.86 -5.78 -8.15
N PRO A 263 13.44 -5.75 -9.36
CA PRO A 263 13.53 -6.93 -10.21
C PRO A 263 14.59 -7.91 -9.65
N CYS A 264 14.23 -9.17 -9.47
CA CYS A 264 15.08 -10.20 -8.85
C CYS A 264 15.09 -11.51 -9.67
N GLY A 265 15.32 -11.37 -10.97
CA GLY A 265 15.36 -12.45 -11.94
C GLY A 265 14.06 -12.57 -12.73
N GLN A 266 14.02 -13.52 -13.67
CA GLN A 266 12.81 -13.80 -14.46
C GLN A 266 11.69 -14.40 -13.62
N ASP A 267 12.05 -15.00 -12.48
CA ASP A 267 11.11 -15.67 -11.61
C ASP A 267 10.49 -14.71 -10.59
N LEU A 268 11.27 -13.87 -9.90
CA LEU A 268 10.81 -13.11 -8.73
C LEU A 268 11.00 -11.60 -8.89
N CYS A 269 10.02 -10.82 -8.45
CA CYS A 269 10.21 -9.40 -8.12
C CYS A 269 9.69 -9.10 -6.70
N PHE A 270 10.27 -8.09 -6.07
CA PHE A 270 9.79 -7.55 -4.79
C PHE A 270 9.06 -6.23 -5.01
N ILE A 271 7.94 -6.03 -4.30
CA ILE A 271 7.21 -4.77 -4.27
C ILE A 271 6.86 -4.42 -2.82
N GLY A 272 7.38 -3.30 -2.33
CA GLY A 272 7.00 -2.74 -1.03
C GLY A 272 5.57 -2.20 -1.03
N VAL A 273 4.84 -2.40 0.06
CA VAL A 273 3.56 -1.73 0.33
C VAL A 273 3.58 -1.14 1.73
N GLY A 274 3.16 0.13 1.87
CA GLY A 274 3.31 0.90 3.10
C GLY A 274 2.93 2.36 2.91
N LEU A 275 3.84 3.28 3.23
CA LEU A 275 3.58 4.73 3.20
C LEU A 275 3.35 5.30 1.79
N ARG A 276 3.98 4.71 0.78
CA ARG A 276 4.16 5.31 -0.55
C ARG A 276 3.51 4.50 -1.66
N SER A 277 3.64 3.18 -1.58
CA SER A 277 2.99 2.22 -2.47
C SER A 277 1.91 1.42 -1.74
N ASN A 278 0.88 1.00 -2.46
CA ASN A 278 -0.24 0.26 -1.88
C ASN A 278 -0.60 -1.02 -2.64
N PHE A 279 -1.35 -1.91 -1.96
CA PHE A 279 -1.68 -3.22 -2.52
C PHE A 279 -2.60 -3.12 -3.76
N TYR A 280 -3.41 -2.06 -3.88
CA TYR A 280 -4.20 -1.84 -5.09
C TYR A 280 -3.32 -1.73 -6.33
N ALA A 281 -2.20 -0.97 -6.26
CA ALA A 281 -1.28 -0.85 -7.38
C ALA A 281 -0.61 -2.20 -7.71
N VAL A 282 -0.22 -2.97 -6.70
CA VAL A 282 0.34 -4.33 -6.87
C VAL A 282 -0.67 -5.24 -7.56
N GLN A 283 -1.93 -5.23 -7.11
CA GLN A 283 -2.98 -6.02 -7.73
C GLN A 283 -3.21 -5.59 -9.19
N TYR A 284 -3.24 -4.28 -9.48
CA TYR A 284 -3.35 -3.79 -10.84
C TYR A 284 -2.20 -4.27 -11.75
N LEU A 285 -0.97 -4.24 -11.25
CA LEU A 285 0.21 -4.75 -11.96
C LEU A 285 0.08 -6.25 -12.29
N MET A 286 -0.40 -7.04 -11.33
CA MET A 286 -0.63 -8.48 -11.48
C MET A 286 -1.78 -8.78 -12.46
N ASP A 287 -2.93 -8.12 -12.30
CA ASP A 287 -4.15 -8.34 -13.09
C ASP A 287 -3.95 -7.93 -14.57
N ASN A 288 -3.07 -6.97 -14.85
CA ASN A 288 -2.76 -6.49 -16.21
C ASN A 288 -1.44 -7.04 -16.79
N ASN A 289 -0.82 -8.03 -16.12
CA ASN A 289 0.43 -8.65 -16.57
C ASN A 289 1.55 -7.64 -16.89
N LEU A 290 1.75 -6.64 -16.02
CA LEU A 290 2.74 -5.58 -16.24
C LEU A 290 4.14 -5.90 -15.67
N LEU A 291 4.28 -7.00 -14.92
CA LEU A 291 5.52 -7.35 -14.20
C LEU A 291 6.49 -8.22 -15.02
N GLY A 292 5.96 -9.23 -15.71
CA GLY A 292 6.75 -10.18 -16.50
C GLY A 292 7.47 -11.27 -15.70
N THR A 293 7.24 -11.37 -14.40
CA THR A 293 7.79 -12.41 -13.53
C THR A 293 6.83 -13.58 -13.31
N SER A 294 7.29 -14.67 -12.70
CA SER A 294 6.43 -15.80 -12.31
C SER A 294 5.92 -15.68 -10.88
N ARG A 295 6.63 -14.94 -10.03
CA ARG A 295 6.35 -14.71 -8.61
C ARG A 295 6.51 -13.25 -8.25
N VAL A 296 5.68 -12.80 -7.31
CA VAL A 296 5.71 -11.44 -6.74
C VAL A 296 5.73 -11.57 -5.23
N ALA A 297 6.77 -11.02 -4.61
CA ALA A 297 6.88 -10.87 -3.16
C ALA A 297 6.41 -9.47 -2.75
N VAL A 298 5.25 -9.41 -2.10
CA VAL A 298 4.69 -8.16 -1.57
C VAL A 298 5.20 -7.95 -0.15
N VAL A 299 6.09 -6.98 0.03
CA VAL A 299 6.76 -6.70 1.31
C VAL A 299 5.96 -5.63 2.08
N LYS A 300 5.25 -6.05 3.12
CA LYS A 300 4.29 -5.26 3.90
C LYS A 300 4.97 -4.51 5.03
N ASP A 301 5.03 -3.19 4.94
CA ASP A 301 5.38 -2.27 6.03
C ASP A 301 4.13 -1.82 6.78
N TYR A 302 3.59 -2.71 7.62
CA TYR A 302 2.36 -2.44 8.40
C TYR A 302 2.63 -2.18 9.89
N PHE A 303 3.89 -2.20 10.31
CA PHE A 303 4.29 -2.01 11.71
C PHE A 303 5.23 -0.82 11.94
N ASP A 304 5.82 -0.24 10.89
CA ASP A 304 6.76 0.87 11.01
C ASP A 304 6.18 2.17 10.43
N MET A 305 5.83 2.18 9.13
CA MET A 305 5.28 3.35 8.44
C MET A 305 6.09 4.63 8.74
N ASN A 306 7.42 4.53 8.66
CA ASN A 306 8.34 5.62 9.00
C ASN A 306 8.81 6.40 7.77
N GLN A 307 8.79 7.73 7.85
CA GLN A 307 9.19 8.62 6.77
C GLN A 307 10.63 8.40 6.28
N GLN A 308 11.59 8.10 7.16
CA GLN A 308 12.98 7.82 6.79
C GLN A 308 13.16 6.42 6.19
N ARG A 309 12.15 5.55 6.32
CA ARG A 309 12.13 4.17 5.81
C ARG A 309 10.96 3.94 4.86
N MET A 310 10.58 5.01 4.15
CA MET A 310 9.34 5.09 3.39
C MET A 310 9.24 4.11 2.21
N HIS A 311 10.38 3.65 1.70
CA HIS A 311 10.49 2.72 0.58
C HIS A 311 11.32 1.48 0.93
N LEU A 312 11.17 0.41 0.15
CA LEU A 312 11.99 -0.79 0.27
C LEU A 312 13.50 -0.53 0.07
N ASP A 313 13.87 0.34 -0.87
CA ASP A 313 15.25 0.71 -1.16
C ASP A 313 15.95 1.56 -0.08
N THR A 314 15.19 2.08 0.88
CA THR A 314 15.72 2.80 2.04
C THR A 314 16.10 1.87 3.19
N VAL A 315 15.67 0.60 3.16
CA VAL A 315 15.94 -0.39 4.21
C VAL A 315 16.68 -1.62 3.71
N CYS A 316 16.69 -1.90 2.41
CA CYS A 316 17.43 -3.01 1.84
C CYS A 316 17.86 -2.77 0.39
N ASN A 317 18.85 -3.54 -0.08
CA ASN A 317 19.37 -3.44 -1.43
C ASN A 317 20.09 -4.71 -1.89
N ILE A 318 19.94 -5.05 -3.16
CA ILE A 318 20.60 -6.20 -3.79
C ILE A 318 22.02 -5.79 -4.17
N ILE A 319 23.03 -6.28 -3.45
CA ILE A 319 24.44 -5.93 -3.68
C ILE A 319 25.19 -6.97 -4.54
N ASP A 320 24.61 -8.15 -4.68
CA ASP A 320 25.12 -9.28 -5.48
C ASP A 320 23.97 -10.26 -5.79
N HIS A 321 24.20 -11.26 -6.64
CA HIS A 321 23.15 -12.18 -7.14
C HIS A 321 22.30 -12.83 -6.04
N LYS A 322 22.91 -13.18 -4.90
CA LYS A 322 22.22 -13.72 -3.70
C LYS A 322 22.73 -13.08 -2.42
N VAL A 323 23.04 -11.78 -2.45
CA VAL A 323 23.44 -11.04 -1.24
C VAL A 323 22.60 -9.78 -1.11
N MET A 324 21.92 -9.67 0.02
CA MET A 324 21.04 -8.54 0.35
C MET A 324 21.66 -7.74 1.49
N LEU A 325 21.88 -6.45 1.28
CA LEU A 325 22.10 -5.48 2.34
C LEU A 325 20.75 -5.17 2.98
N ILE A 326 20.63 -5.24 4.31
CA ILE A 326 19.35 -5.04 5.00
C ILE A 326 19.54 -4.36 6.35
N LEU A 327 18.60 -3.47 6.72
CA LEU A 327 18.52 -2.90 8.06
C LEU A 327 18.26 -4.00 9.09
N GLU A 328 19.14 -4.10 10.09
CA GLU A 328 19.05 -5.11 11.15
C GLU A 328 17.72 -5.03 11.92
N ASP A 329 17.27 -3.81 12.24
CA ASP A 329 16.09 -3.58 13.05
C ASP A 329 14.78 -4.07 12.41
N ILE A 330 14.71 -4.29 11.10
CA ILE A 330 13.51 -4.86 10.45
C ILE A 330 13.56 -6.39 10.36
N CYS A 331 14.65 -7.02 10.80
CA CYS A 331 14.85 -8.46 10.69
C CYS A 331 14.36 -9.20 11.94
N GLY A 332 13.68 -10.32 11.70
CA GLY A 332 13.33 -11.31 12.70
C GLY A 332 11.99 -11.06 13.40
N GLU A 333 11.37 -12.16 13.83
CA GLU A 333 10.00 -12.18 14.40
C GLU A 333 9.85 -11.28 15.63
N GLN A 334 10.94 -11.05 16.37
CA GLN A 334 10.93 -10.24 17.59
C GLN A 334 10.95 -8.73 17.32
N SER A 335 11.27 -8.29 16.09
CA SER A 335 11.26 -6.88 15.77
C SER A 335 9.83 -6.31 15.76
N SER A 336 9.69 -5.15 16.40
CA SER A 336 8.45 -4.36 16.41
C SER A 336 8.20 -3.60 15.12
N ILE A 337 9.20 -3.52 14.23
CA ILE A 337 9.13 -2.88 12.91
C ILE A 337 9.43 -3.86 11.78
N ARG A 338 9.30 -5.17 12.05
CA ARG A 338 9.50 -6.22 11.04
C ARG A 338 8.57 -6.02 9.85
N ARG A 339 8.97 -6.54 8.69
CA ARG A 339 8.12 -6.60 7.49
C ARG A 339 7.64 -8.01 7.25
N LEU A 340 6.44 -8.16 6.72
CA LEU A 340 5.84 -9.44 6.37
C LEU A 340 5.75 -9.56 4.84
N VAL A 341 5.77 -10.77 4.31
CA VAL A 341 5.76 -11.04 2.87
C VAL A 341 4.61 -11.95 2.50
N ASP A 342 3.81 -11.47 1.55
CA ASP A 342 2.88 -12.30 0.79
C ASP A 342 3.50 -12.62 -0.57
N GLU A 343 3.62 -13.91 -0.89
CA GLU A 343 4.13 -14.39 -2.18
C GLU A 343 2.96 -14.80 -3.06
N TYR A 344 2.85 -14.16 -4.22
CA TYR A 344 1.89 -14.52 -5.26
C TYR A 344 2.61 -15.24 -6.39
N THR A 345 2.08 -16.39 -6.80
CA THR A 345 2.63 -17.19 -7.91
C THR A 345 1.66 -17.16 -9.08
N ARG A 346 2.19 -16.95 -10.28
CA ARG A 346 1.43 -16.95 -11.52
C ARG A 346 1.06 -18.37 -11.91
N ASN A 347 -0.23 -18.65 -11.94
CA ASN A 347 -0.77 -19.91 -12.42
C ASN A 347 -0.57 -20.01 -13.95
N PRO A 348 0.13 -21.04 -14.45
CA PRO A 348 0.45 -21.15 -15.88
C PRO A 348 -0.78 -21.38 -16.76
N ASP A 349 -1.84 -22.01 -16.22
CA ASP A 349 -3.05 -22.34 -16.97
C ASP A 349 -3.99 -21.14 -17.09
N THR A 350 -4.13 -20.35 -16.02
CA THR A 350 -5.03 -19.19 -15.99
C THR A 350 -4.33 -17.88 -16.33
N GLY A 351 -3.00 -17.84 -16.21
CA GLY A 351 -2.18 -16.64 -16.36
C GLY A 351 -2.35 -15.62 -15.22
N ARG A 352 -3.07 -15.96 -14.14
CA ARG A 352 -3.34 -15.08 -13.00
C ARG A 352 -2.41 -15.36 -11.84
N TYR A 353 -2.14 -14.34 -11.05
CA TYR A 353 -1.39 -14.47 -9.81
C TYR A 353 -2.31 -14.92 -8.66
N GLU A 354 -1.87 -15.92 -7.92
CA GLU A 354 -2.59 -16.51 -6.79
C GLU A 354 -1.69 -16.50 -5.56
N LEU A 355 -2.26 -16.18 -4.39
CA LEU A 355 -1.53 -16.16 -3.12
C LEU A 355 -1.03 -17.57 -2.80
N SER A 356 0.28 -17.73 -2.66
CA SER A 356 0.95 -19.03 -2.48
C SER A 356 1.62 -19.16 -1.12
N ARG A 357 2.09 -18.06 -0.53
CA ARG A 357 2.56 -17.95 0.86
C ARG A 357 2.09 -16.61 1.40
N HIS A 358 1.78 -16.54 2.69
CA HIS A 358 1.35 -15.28 3.32
C HIS A 358 2.06 -15.05 4.64
N ASP A 359 2.21 -13.78 4.98
CA ASP A 359 2.72 -13.28 6.26
C ASP A 359 4.06 -13.90 6.73
N ILE A 360 4.96 -14.19 5.79
CA ILE A 360 6.31 -14.67 6.11
C ILE A 360 7.18 -13.48 6.54
N GLU A 361 7.88 -13.57 7.68
CA GLU A 361 8.83 -12.52 8.08
C GLU A 361 9.90 -12.30 7.00
N TYR A 362 10.17 -11.03 6.66
CA TYR A 362 10.92 -10.67 5.46
C TYR A 362 12.36 -11.20 5.44
N SER A 363 13.09 -11.11 6.55
CA SER A 363 14.47 -11.62 6.58
C SER A 363 14.52 -13.15 6.40
N ARG A 364 13.58 -13.87 7.02
CA ARG A 364 13.39 -15.31 6.81
C ARG A 364 12.97 -15.63 5.38
N TYR A 365 12.06 -14.85 4.79
CA TYR A 365 11.66 -15.03 3.40
C TYR A 365 12.86 -14.89 2.46
N LEU A 366 13.71 -13.90 2.66
CA LEU A 366 14.94 -13.72 1.88
C LEU A 366 15.89 -14.91 2.02
N GLU A 367 16.09 -15.41 3.24
CA GLU A 367 16.90 -16.61 3.50
C GLU A 367 16.32 -17.86 2.80
N ASP A 368 14.99 -18.04 2.82
CA ASP A 368 14.30 -19.11 2.08
C ASP A 368 14.52 -19.02 0.56
N GLN A 369 14.62 -17.79 0.02
CA GLN A 369 14.98 -17.54 -1.38
C GLN A 369 16.50 -17.68 -1.65
N GLY A 370 17.29 -18.05 -0.64
CA GLY A 370 18.73 -18.31 -0.74
C GLY A 370 19.61 -17.06 -0.62
N PHE A 371 19.09 -15.93 -0.12
CA PHE A 371 19.91 -14.74 0.10
C PHE A 371 20.80 -14.87 1.34
N GLN A 372 22.04 -14.41 1.22
CA GLN A 372 22.89 -14.10 2.36
C GLN A 372 22.67 -12.65 2.79
N LEU A 373 22.32 -12.43 4.05
CA LEU A 373 22.01 -11.10 4.57
C LEU A 373 23.25 -10.40 5.14
N VAL A 374 23.54 -9.19 4.68
CA VAL A 374 24.48 -8.26 5.31
C VAL A 374 23.67 -7.24 6.11
N LYS A 375 23.68 -7.38 7.43
CA LYS A 375 22.92 -6.52 8.34
C LYS A 375 23.66 -5.22 8.61
N VAL A 376 22.94 -4.09 8.56
CA VAL A 376 23.46 -2.76 8.91
C VAL A 376 22.60 -2.09 9.97
N SER A 377 23.23 -1.18 10.72
CA SER A 377 22.58 -0.49 11.84
C SER A 377 21.61 0.59 11.40
N ASN A 378 20.75 1.06 12.31
CA ASN A 378 19.94 2.27 12.10
C ASN A 378 20.76 3.49 11.71
N GLN A 379 21.97 3.66 12.25
CA GLN A 379 22.82 4.80 11.90
C GLN A 379 23.26 4.72 10.44
N ASN A 380 23.64 3.53 9.96
CA ASN A 380 23.95 3.33 8.55
C ASN A 380 22.74 3.65 7.66
N GLN A 381 21.54 3.25 8.08
CA GLN A 381 20.31 3.55 7.36
C GLN A 381 20.00 5.05 7.33
N ALA A 382 20.11 5.74 8.47
CA ALA A 382 19.95 7.19 8.58
C ALA A 382 20.98 7.97 7.74
N ASP A 383 22.17 7.39 7.54
CA ASP A 383 23.21 7.92 6.64
C ASP A 383 23.02 7.48 5.17
N TYR A 384 21.85 6.93 4.82
CA TYR A 384 21.48 6.44 3.48
C TYR A 384 22.36 5.31 2.94
N GLY A 385 23.01 4.56 3.85
CA GLY A 385 23.90 3.47 3.51
C GLY A 385 23.24 2.28 2.82
N CYS A 386 21.95 2.03 3.10
CA CYS A 386 21.16 1.02 2.38
C CYS A 386 20.84 1.43 0.93
N ASN A 387 20.84 2.72 0.61
CA ASN A 387 20.36 3.25 -0.66
C ASN A 387 21.49 3.43 -1.69
N GLY A 388 22.33 2.39 -1.82
CA GLY A 388 23.39 2.34 -2.83
C GLY A 388 22.89 1.87 -4.21
N LEU A 389 23.66 2.10 -5.26
CA LEU A 389 23.29 1.71 -6.62
C LEU A 389 24.12 0.52 -7.09
N ASN A 390 23.46 -0.59 -7.39
CA ASN A 390 24.08 -1.71 -8.08
C ASN A 390 24.10 -1.44 -9.60
N ILE A 391 25.30 -1.37 -10.17
CA ILE A 391 25.51 -1.15 -11.61
C ILE A 391 25.85 -2.45 -12.35
N GLY A 392 25.80 -3.59 -11.65
CA GLY A 392 26.17 -4.91 -12.14
C GLY A 392 27.68 -5.08 -12.30
N ASN A 393 28.10 -6.15 -12.99
CA ASN A 393 29.52 -6.51 -13.16
C ASN A 393 30.31 -6.56 -11.84
N GLY A 394 29.65 -6.95 -10.75
CA GLY A 394 30.26 -7.00 -9.41
C GLY A 394 30.66 -5.63 -8.89
N LYS A 395 29.90 -4.56 -9.18
CA LYS A 395 30.16 -3.19 -8.68
C LYS A 395 28.91 -2.58 -8.01
N PHE A 396 29.11 -2.01 -6.83
CA PHE A 396 28.07 -1.36 -6.05
C PHE A 396 28.54 0.00 -5.54
N ILE A 397 27.79 1.05 -5.89
CA ILE A 397 28.08 2.43 -5.51
C ILE A 397 27.41 2.72 -4.16
N VAL A 398 28.19 3.24 -3.21
CA VAL A 398 27.77 3.47 -1.83
C VAL A 398 28.18 4.86 -1.37
N VAL A 399 27.32 5.53 -0.60
CA VAL A 399 27.55 6.90 -0.09
C VAL A 399 27.94 6.95 1.39
N ASP A 400 27.86 5.83 2.10
CA ASP A 400 28.27 5.70 3.50
C ASP A 400 29.48 4.76 3.64
N LYS A 401 30.60 5.30 4.11
CA LYS A 401 31.82 4.52 4.35
C LYS A 401 31.64 3.48 5.44
N ALA A 402 30.79 3.72 6.45
CA ALA A 402 30.57 2.75 7.51
C ALA A 402 29.86 1.50 6.96
N THR A 403 28.83 1.69 6.14
CA THR A 403 28.15 0.62 5.39
C THR A 403 29.12 -0.12 4.48
N ALA A 404 29.94 0.59 3.71
CA ALA A 404 30.93 -0.06 2.85
C ALA A 404 31.90 -0.95 3.65
N LYS A 405 32.36 -0.50 4.83
CA LYS A 405 33.19 -1.32 5.73
C LYS A 405 32.44 -2.53 6.28
N THR A 406 31.16 -2.40 6.63
CA THR A 406 30.32 -3.52 7.08
C THR A 406 30.19 -4.58 5.99
N VAL A 407 29.87 -4.17 4.76
CA VAL A 407 29.78 -5.08 3.60
C VAL A 407 31.12 -5.77 3.34
N ALA A 408 32.22 -5.01 3.29
CA ALA A 408 33.55 -5.58 3.04
C ALA A 408 33.98 -6.59 4.12
N ARG A 409 33.65 -6.33 5.40
CA ARG A 409 33.96 -7.24 6.51
C ARG A 409 33.10 -8.50 6.52
N SER A 410 31.90 -8.46 5.93
CA SER A 410 30.99 -9.61 5.92
C SER A 410 31.56 -10.80 5.14
N SER A 411 32.45 -10.56 4.17
CA SER A 411 32.97 -11.55 3.20
C SER A 411 31.91 -12.29 2.36
N LYS A 412 30.64 -11.87 2.45
CA LYS A 412 29.49 -12.51 1.77
C LYS A 412 29.39 -12.16 0.29
N SER A 413 29.97 -11.04 -0.12
CA SER A 413 29.99 -10.59 -1.51
C SER A 413 31.41 -10.29 -1.97
N LYS A 414 31.68 -10.53 -3.25
CA LYS A 414 32.92 -10.13 -3.94
C LYS A 414 32.76 -8.81 -4.68
N THR A 415 31.58 -8.19 -4.61
CA THR A 415 31.27 -6.93 -5.25
C THR A 415 32.24 -5.83 -4.79
N GLN A 416 32.84 -5.16 -5.76
CA GLN A 416 33.64 -3.97 -5.55
C GLN A 416 32.74 -2.83 -5.08
N LEU A 417 33.07 -2.28 -3.91
CA LEU A 417 32.36 -1.14 -3.32
C LEU A 417 33.01 0.16 -3.78
N ILE A 418 32.24 1.01 -4.46
CA ILE A 418 32.71 2.29 -4.98
C ILE A 418 32.09 3.40 -4.13
N PHE A 419 32.93 4.11 -3.38
CA PHE A 419 32.48 5.21 -2.54
C PHE A 419 32.34 6.51 -3.36
N VAL A 420 31.20 7.19 -3.20
CA VAL A 420 30.96 8.54 -3.72
C VAL A 420 30.53 9.45 -2.58
N ASP A 421 31.18 10.61 -2.45
CA ASP A 421 30.70 11.66 -1.54
C ASP A 421 29.47 12.32 -2.18
N PHE A 422 28.34 12.16 -1.51
CA PHE A 422 27.01 12.57 -2.00
C PHE A 422 26.19 13.25 -0.88
N ARG A 423 26.86 13.67 0.19
CA ARG A 423 26.20 14.11 1.45
C ARG A 423 25.35 15.36 1.30
N THR A 424 25.60 16.19 0.29
CA THR A 424 24.80 17.39 0.07
C THR A 424 23.47 17.02 -0.59
N VAL A 425 23.47 16.02 -1.49
CA VAL A 425 22.25 15.51 -2.12
C VAL A 425 21.39 14.72 -1.13
N THR A 426 22.00 13.97 -0.20
CA THR A 426 21.27 13.18 0.80
C THR A 426 20.36 14.00 1.72
N LYS A 427 20.63 15.30 1.87
CA LYS A 427 19.77 16.24 2.62
C LYS A 427 18.35 16.39 2.06
N MET A 428 18.10 15.87 0.86
CA MET A 428 16.79 15.88 0.21
C MET A 428 16.00 14.56 0.44
N TYR A 429 16.41 13.70 1.39
CA TYR A 429 15.82 12.37 1.67
C TYR A 429 16.10 11.25 0.65
N GLY A 430 17.26 11.26 -0.03
CA GLY A 430 17.60 10.14 -0.93
C GLY A 430 19.07 10.10 -1.34
N SER A 431 19.52 8.97 -1.89
CA SER A 431 20.91 8.73 -2.29
C SER A 431 21.01 8.34 -3.77
N VAL A 432 22.16 7.81 -4.19
CA VAL A 432 22.47 7.43 -5.57
C VAL A 432 21.46 6.46 -6.20
N HIS A 433 20.82 5.59 -5.41
CA HIS A 433 19.75 4.72 -5.93
C HIS A 433 18.49 5.54 -6.25
N CYS A 434 18.01 6.36 -5.30
CA CYS A 434 16.87 7.25 -5.52
C CYS A 434 17.11 8.24 -6.69
N CYS A 435 18.34 8.74 -6.84
CA CYS A 435 18.71 9.68 -7.91
C CYS A 435 18.80 9.05 -9.31
N SER A 436 18.73 7.73 -9.42
CA SER A 436 18.93 7.02 -10.68
C SER A 436 17.72 6.21 -11.10
N GLN A 437 17.26 6.43 -12.32
CA GLN A 437 16.44 5.46 -13.04
C GLN A 437 17.34 4.70 -14.00
N VAL A 438 17.69 3.47 -13.66
CA VAL A 438 18.18 2.55 -14.69
C VAL A 438 16.97 2.20 -15.56
N VAL A 439 17.06 2.31 -16.88
CA VAL A 439 15.96 1.92 -17.82
C VAL A 439 16.34 0.72 -18.66
N SER A 440 17.64 0.41 -18.74
CA SER A 440 18.15 -0.76 -19.45
C SER A 440 19.22 -1.45 -18.62
N ARG A 441 19.03 -2.75 -18.42
CA ARG A 441 20.06 -3.65 -17.89
C ARG A 441 20.29 -4.81 -18.86
N SER A 442 21.49 -5.38 -18.89
CA SER A 442 21.82 -6.58 -19.66
C SER A 442 22.45 -7.64 -18.77
N SER A 443 21.99 -8.88 -18.94
CA SER A 443 22.61 -10.03 -18.28
C SER A 443 23.96 -10.37 -18.94
N PRO A 444 24.90 -10.98 -18.21
CA PRO A 444 26.14 -11.51 -18.78
C PRO A 444 25.89 -12.56 -19.89
N GLU A 445 24.81 -13.33 -19.80
CA GLU A 445 24.43 -14.38 -20.77
C GLU A 445 23.98 -13.78 -22.11
N THR A 446 23.38 -12.59 -22.10
CA THR A 446 22.97 -11.87 -23.31
C THR A 446 24.19 -11.43 -24.16
N LEU A 447 25.36 -11.21 -23.54
CA LEU A 447 26.59 -10.84 -24.22
C LEU A 447 27.29 -12.04 -24.90
N LEU A 448 27.16 -13.25 -24.34
CA LEU A 448 27.71 -14.48 -24.93
C LEU A 448 26.93 -14.96 -26.15
N GLY A 449 25.61 -14.75 -26.17
CA GLY A 449 24.76 -15.05 -27.33
C GLY A 449 25.02 -14.17 -28.56
N MET A 450 25.69 -13.02 -28.40
CA MET A 450 26.01 -12.10 -29.50
C MET A 450 27.37 -12.38 -30.16
N VAL A 451 28.22 -13.22 -29.55
CA VAL A 451 29.54 -13.60 -30.11
C VAL A 451 29.46 -14.89 -30.93
N HIS A 452 28.35 -15.64 -30.85
CA HIS A 452 28.17 -16.94 -31.54
C HIS A 452 26.99 -16.97 -32.51
N SER A 453 26.67 -15.86 -33.18
CA SER A 453 25.73 -15.86 -34.30
C SER A 453 26.43 -15.68 -35.66
N GLU A 454 27.44 -16.52 -35.93
CA GLU A 454 27.78 -16.92 -37.30
C GLU A 454 27.83 -18.45 -37.34
N SER A 455 27.09 -19.03 -38.29
CA SER A 455 26.83 -20.45 -38.54
C SER A 455 25.69 -21.13 -37.73
N ASN A 456 24.50 -21.09 -38.33
CA ASN A 456 23.43 -22.06 -38.13
C ASN A 456 23.93 -23.48 -38.52
N GLU A 457 23.75 -24.46 -37.62
CA GLU A 457 23.13 -25.78 -37.89
C GLU A 457 23.31 -26.83 -36.75
N SER A 458 24.03 -26.56 -35.66
CA SER A 458 24.28 -27.58 -34.61
C SER A 458 23.44 -27.47 -33.33
N PHE A 459 22.54 -26.48 -33.21
CA PHE A 459 21.83 -26.18 -31.95
C PHE A 459 20.69 -27.16 -31.58
N ILE A 460 20.35 -28.13 -32.45
CA ILE A 460 19.27 -29.11 -32.19
C ILE A 460 19.77 -30.38 -31.49
N GLN A 461 21.08 -30.63 -31.36
CA GLN A 461 21.60 -31.86 -30.75
C GLN A 461 22.08 -31.75 -29.29
N HIS A 462 22.20 -30.55 -28.70
CA HIS A 462 22.72 -30.38 -27.33
C HIS A 462 21.69 -30.11 -26.23
N MET A 463 20.40 -29.91 -26.59
CA MET A 463 19.30 -29.79 -25.62
C MET A 463 18.82 -31.14 -25.04
N ASN A 464 19.34 -32.27 -25.52
CA ASN A 464 18.91 -33.60 -25.08
C ASN A 464 19.70 -34.19 -23.89
N ASN A 465 20.70 -33.48 -23.33
CA ASN A 465 21.59 -34.04 -22.29
C ASN A 465 21.70 -33.20 -21.00
N ILE A 466 20.75 -32.32 -20.70
CA ILE A 466 20.67 -31.68 -19.38
C ILE A 466 19.65 -32.45 -18.54
N SER A 467 20.13 -33.16 -17.53
CA SER A 467 19.31 -33.90 -16.58
C SER A 467 18.30 -32.97 -15.89
N PRO A 468 17.01 -33.33 -15.83
CA PRO A 468 16.00 -32.54 -15.15
C PRO A 468 16.24 -32.53 -13.62
N PRO A 469 15.80 -31.47 -12.91
CA PRO A 469 15.86 -31.41 -11.45
C PRO A 469 15.01 -32.54 -10.82
N PRO A 470 15.35 -32.99 -9.59
CA PRO A 470 14.80 -34.20 -9.01
C PRO A 470 13.27 -34.12 -8.87
N THR A 471 12.60 -35.09 -9.49
CA THR A 471 11.15 -35.23 -9.50
C THR A 471 10.66 -35.72 -8.14
N ILE A 472 9.88 -34.90 -7.42
CA ILE A 472 9.09 -35.38 -6.28
C ILE A 472 7.94 -36.21 -6.85
N LYS A 473 7.84 -37.48 -6.43
CA LYS A 473 6.84 -38.46 -6.89
C LYS A 473 5.41 -37.92 -6.70
N ARG A 474 4.70 -37.69 -7.80
CA ARG A 474 3.24 -37.46 -7.85
C ARG A 474 2.52 -38.80 -7.88
N ASN A 475 1.63 -39.05 -6.91
CA ASN A 475 0.60 -40.08 -7.04
C ASN A 475 -0.50 -39.55 -7.98
N SER A 476 -0.89 -40.38 -8.94
CA SER A 476 -1.85 -40.11 -10.01
C SER A 476 -3.30 -40.06 -9.50
N VAL A 477 -4.05 -38.99 -9.84
CA VAL A 477 -5.53 -39.00 -9.81
C VAL A 477 -6.09 -38.25 -11.03
N ASN A 478 -7.18 -38.80 -11.57
CA ASN A 478 -7.87 -38.52 -12.82
C ASN A 478 -8.31 -37.06 -13.07
N LEU A 479 -8.27 -36.69 -14.36
CA LEU A 479 -8.84 -35.49 -14.97
C LEU A 479 -10.37 -35.57 -15.03
N ASN A 480 -11.05 -34.72 -14.27
CA ASN A 480 -12.34 -34.06 -14.61
C ASN A 480 -12.86 -33.30 -13.39
N THR A 481 -12.48 -32.01 -13.29
CA THR A 481 -13.16 -30.88 -12.62
C THR A 481 -12.13 -29.76 -12.47
N ALA A 482 -12.47 -28.54 -12.87
CA ALA A 482 -11.65 -27.36 -12.59
C ALA A 482 -11.68 -27.09 -11.08
N VAL A 483 -10.73 -27.70 -10.35
CA VAL A 483 -10.52 -27.50 -8.93
C VAL A 483 -9.39 -26.49 -8.77
N ILE A 484 -9.75 -25.30 -8.28
CA ILE A 484 -8.82 -24.32 -7.70
C ILE A 484 -7.92 -25.07 -6.72
N PRO A 485 -6.58 -24.98 -6.79
CA PRO A 485 -5.73 -25.59 -5.79
C PRO A 485 -6.07 -24.97 -4.43
N ASN A 486 -6.66 -25.78 -3.56
CA ASN A 486 -7.11 -25.38 -2.24
C ASN A 486 -5.85 -25.18 -1.36
N PRO A 487 -5.59 -23.99 -0.77
CA PRO A 487 -4.53 -23.82 0.22
C PRO A 487 -4.81 -24.58 1.54
N VAL A 488 -5.94 -25.30 1.61
CA VAL A 488 -6.57 -25.79 2.85
C VAL A 488 -6.00 -27.13 3.36
N ALA A 489 -4.89 -27.63 2.83
CA ALA A 489 -4.29 -28.88 3.31
C ALA A 489 -3.35 -28.65 4.53
N ASN A 490 -3.92 -28.22 5.67
CA ASN A 490 -3.47 -28.49 7.08
C ASN A 490 -4.08 -27.52 8.13
N TYR A 491 -5.40 -27.29 8.11
CA TYR A 491 -6.09 -26.38 9.06
C TYR A 491 -6.78 -27.04 10.26
N GLN A 492 -6.58 -28.34 10.53
CA GLN A 492 -7.23 -28.96 11.69
C GLN A 492 -6.69 -28.39 13.01
N GLY A 493 -7.51 -27.55 13.66
CA GLY A 493 -7.33 -27.11 15.05
C GLY A 493 -6.57 -25.80 15.28
N LYS A 494 -6.29 -24.99 14.26
CA LYS A 494 -5.71 -23.64 14.43
C LYS A 494 -6.79 -22.56 14.35
N ASP A 495 -6.74 -21.60 15.25
CA ASP A 495 -7.55 -20.39 15.14
C ASP A 495 -7.07 -19.54 13.97
N ILE A 496 -8.01 -19.02 13.19
CA ILE A 496 -7.72 -18.09 12.10
C ILE A 496 -8.42 -16.77 12.43
N VAL A 497 -7.72 -15.65 12.27
CA VAL A 497 -8.25 -14.31 12.55
C VAL A 497 -7.93 -13.31 11.46
N LEU A 498 -8.85 -12.39 11.24
CA LEU A 498 -8.66 -11.19 10.45
C LEU A 498 -8.20 -10.04 11.35
N MET A 499 -7.18 -9.31 10.90
CA MET A 499 -6.66 -8.10 11.55
C MET A 499 -6.44 -7.00 10.51
N VAL A 500 -6.70 -5.74 10.90
CA VAL A 500 -6.43 -4.56 10.08
C VAL A 500 -5.49 -3.61 10.84
N ALA A 501 -4.31 -3.38 10.28
CA ALA A 501 -3.28 -2.54 10.89
C ALA A 501 -3.77 -1.09 11.07
N PRO A 502 -3.50 -0.46 12.23
CA PRO A 502 -3.95 0.90 12.58
C PRO A 502 -3.16 2.03 11.89
N THR A 503 -2.88 1.88 10.59
CA THR A 503 -2.05 2.78 9.77
C THR A 503 -2.57 4.22 9.69
N TYR A 504 -3.86 4.47 9.96
CA TYR A 504 -4.45 5.82 10.08
C TYR A 504 -5.29 6.04 11.35
N PHE A 505 -5.07 5.23 12.40
CA PHE A 505 -5.91 5.25 13.61
C PHE A 505 -5.76 6.53 14.46
N VAL A 506 -4.62 7.21 14.37
CA VAL A 506 -4.35 8.41 15.19
C VAL A 506 -5.14 9.61 14.67
N LYS A 507 -6.04 10.13 15.51
CA LYS A 507 -6.85 11.31 15.19
C LYS A 507 -5.98 12.57 15.14
N PRO A 508 -6.12 13.43 14.11
CA PRO A 508 -5.31 14.64 13.96
C PRO A 508 -5.67 15.78 14.92
N ARG A 509 -6.67 15.58 15.81
CA ARG A 509 -7.18 16.58 16.75
C ARG A 509 -7.53 15.93 18.08
N VAL A 510 -7.19 16.62 19.18
CA VAL A 510 -7.73 16.35 20.52
C VAL A 510 -8.37 17.65 21.00
N GLY A 511 -9.69 17.64 21.21
CA GLY A 511 -10.45 18.86 21.50
C GLY A 511 -10.39 19.89 20.35
N SER A 512 -10.10 21.15 20.69
CA SER A 512 -9.98 22.27 19.74
C SER A 512 -8.57 22.49 19.18
N GLU A 513 -7.55 21.76 19.66
CA GLU A 513 -6.16 21.98 19.29
C GLU A 513 -5.72 21.09 18.12
N LEU A 514 -5.01 21.70 17.15
CA LEU A 514 -4.40 21.02 16.02
C LEU A 514 -3.08 20.39 16.46
N ILE A 515 -2.96 19.07 16.34
CA ILE A 515 -1.72 18.37 16.64
C ILE A 515 -0.75 18.53 15.45
N ASN A 516 0.51 18.83 15.72
CA ASN A 516 1.56 18.87 14.70
C ASN A 516 1.70 17.50 14.00
N ALA A 517 1.86 17.49 12.68
CA ALA A 517 2.08 16.30 11.87
C ALA A 517 3.25 15.40 12.37
N SER A 518 4.30 15.96 12.97
CA SER A 518 5.38 15.16 13.57
C SER A 518 4.90 14.32 14.76
N VAL A 519 4.06 14.89 15.62
CA VAL A 519 3.49 14.20 16.78
C VAL A 519 2.52 13.12 16.31
N ILE A 520 1.65 13.42 15.33
CA ILE A 520 0.73 12.41 14.75
C ILE A 520 1.52 11.22 14.20
N ARG A 521 2.60 11.48 13.44
CA ARG A 521 3.47 10.43 12.91
C ARG A 521 4.10 9.59 14.01
N LYS A 522 4.67 10.22 15.05
CA LYS A 522 5.30 9.52 16.18
C LYS A 522 4.29 8.69 16.97
N THR A 523 3.13 9.25 17.28
CA THR A 523 2.05 8.52 17.98
C THR A 523 1.59 7.32 17.16
N ARG A 524 1.46 7.48 15.83
CA ARG A 524 1.06 6.38 14.94
C ARG A 524 2.08 5.23 14.97
N GLN A 525 3.37 5.55 14.94
CA GLN A 525 4.42 4.53 15.05
C GLN A 525 4.34 3.76 16.36
N LEU A 526 4.11 4.44 17.49
CA LEU A 526 3.96 3.79 18.78
C LEU A 526 2.71 2.88 18.83
N VAL A 527 1.60 3.33 18.25
CA VAL A 527 0.37 2.52 18.10
C VAL A 527 0.62 1.28 17.23
N LEU A 528 1.36 1.42 16.12
CA LEU A 528 1.71 0.29 15.26
C LEU A 528 2.64 -0.71 15.97
N GLN A 529 3.54 -0.24 16.84
CA GLN A 529 4.42 -1.10 17.64
C GLN A 529 3.64 -1.91 18.69
N ASP A 530 2.68 -1.29 19.37
CA ASP A 530 1.74 -2.00 20.25
C ASP A 530 0.99 -3.09 19.45
N TYR A 531 0.47 -2.72 18.27
CA TYR A 531 -0.24 -3.64 17.39
C TYR A 531 0.65 -4.80 16.89
N ALA A 532 1.91 -4.51 16.55
CA ALA A 532 2.91 -5.49 16.14
C ALA A 532 3.19 -6.52 17.23
N LYS A 533 3.16 -6.09 18.50
CA LYS A 533 3.32 -6.96 19.67
C LYS A 533 2.11 -7.85 19.89
N LEU A 534 0.88 -7.33 19.75
CA LEU A 534 -0.34 -8.13 19.80
C LEU A 534 -0.32 -9.20 18.71
N HIS A 535 -0.07 -8.80 17.46
CA HIS A 535 0.05 -9.70 16.32
C HIS A 535 1.09 -10.80 16.60
N ARG A 536 2.31 -10.43 17.01
CA ARG A 536 3.38 -11.40 17.30
C ARG A 536 2.95 -12.40 18.38
N THR A 537 2.37 -11.90 19.47
CA THR A 537 1.90 -12.73 20.58
C THR A 537 0.91 -13.79 20.07
N MET A 538 -0.04 -13.42 19.21
CA MET A 538 -1.01 -14.33 18.64
C MET A 538 -0.37 -15.36 17.68
N VAL A 539 0.55 -14.93 16.82
CA VAL A 539 1.29 -15.85 15.91
C VAL A 539 2.14 -16.85 16.68
N GLU A 540 2.84 -16.42 17.74
CA GLU A 540 3.64 -17.30 18.61
C GLU A 540 2.78 -18.37 19.30
N LEU A 541 1.55 -18.02 19.65
CA LEU A 541 0.56 -18.96 20.21
C LEU A 541 -0.08 -19.84 19.15
N GLY A 542 0.08 -19.46 17.90
CA GLY A 542 -0.23 -20.27 16.75
C GLY A 542 -1.52 -19.98 16.05
N VAL A 543 -2.08 -18.80 16.33
CA VAL A 543 -3.14 -18.21 15.54
C VAL A 543 -2.61 -17.89 14.15
N ASP A 544 -3.37 -18.26 13.14
CA ASP A 544 -3.14 -17.84 11.77
C ASP A 544 -3.81 -16.47 11.55
N ILE A 545 -3.06 -15.47 11.08
CA ILE A 545 -3.53 -14.09 11.00
C ILE A 545 -3.53 -13.66 9.55
N HIS A 546 -4.68 -13.18 9.08
CA HIS A 546 -4.78 -12.47 7.82
C HIS A 546 -4.67 -10.97 8.09
N LEU A 547 -3.50 -10.38 7.85
CA LEU A 547 -3.23 -8.98 8.14
C LEU A 547 -3.39 -8.07 6.91
N PHE A 548 -4.31 -7.11 7.00
CA PHE A 548 -4.55 -6.06 6.01
C PHE A 548 -4.12 -4.69 6.53
N ALA A 549 -3.89 -3.73 5.64
CA ALA A 549 -3.71 -2.33 6.02
C ALA A 549 -4.97 -1.51 5.78
N HIS A 550 -5.15 -0.46 6.56
CA HIS A 550 -6.13 0.58 6.25
C HIS A 550 -5.47 1.70 5.43
N GLU A 551 -6.27 2.38 4.60
CA GLU A 551 -5.81 3.43 3.68
C GLU A 551 -6.87 4.51 3.52
N PRO A 552 -6.49 5.76 3.18
CA PRO A 552 -7.41 6.90 3.18
C PRO A 552 -8.59 6.72 2.21
N TYR A 553 -8.38 6.04 1.08
CA TYR A 553 -9.43 5.85 0.08
C TYR A 553 -10.55 4.90 0.57
N HIS A 554 -10.32 4.11 1.62
CA HIS A 554 -11.41 3.33 2.23
C HIS A 554 -12.44 4.24 2.91
N GLY A 555 -12.05 5.46 3.28
CA GLY A 555 -12.98 6.49 3.74
C GLY A 555 -13.71 6.15 5.05
N THR A 556 -13.04 5.46 5.98
CA THR A 556 -13.47 5.12 7.34
C THR A 556 -12.33 5.35 8.33
N ASP A 557 -12.60 5.79 9.55
CA ASP A 557 -11.62 5.92 10.64
C ASP A 557 -11.71 4.78 11.67
N HIS A 558 -12.62 3.83 11.46
CA HIS A 558 -12.92 2.72 12.36
C HIS A 558 -12.41 1.35 11.87
N ALA A 559 -11.71 1.31 10.73
CA ALA A 559 -11.28 0.07 10.05
C ALA A 559 -10.47 -0.92 10.89
N VAL A 560 -9.91 -0.49 12.02
CA VAL A 560 -9.18 -1.35 12.95
C VAL A 560 -10.13 -2.31 13.68
N TYR A 561 -11.41 -1.94 13.87
CA TYR A 561 -12.41 -2.74 14.59
C TYR A 561 -13.21 -3.63 13.64
N VAL A 562 -12.59 -4.71 13.19
CA VAL A 562 -13.15 -5.58 12.15
C VAL A 562 -14.36 -6.40 12.62
N SER A 563 -14.53 -6.64 13.91
CA SER A 563 -15.52 -7.61 14.43
C SER A 563 -16.97 -7.09 14.44
N GLU A 564 -17.23 -5.86 13.99
CA GLU A 564 -18.59 -5.28 14.08
C GLU A 564 -19.47 -5.64 12.88
N TRP A 565 -18.88 -5.76 11.69
CA TRP A 565 -19.62 -5.80 10.43
C TRP A 565 -19.84 -7.21 9.88
N PHE A 566 -19.18 -8.22 10.44
CA PHE A 566 -19.34 -9.61 10.06
C PHE A 566 -19.26 -10.59 11.23
N SER A 567 -19.72 -11.81 10.98
CA SER A 567 -19.41 -13.00 11.77
C SER A 567 -19.26 -14.20 10.82
N THR A 568 -18.52 -15.21 11.27
CA THR A 568 -18.33 -16.46 10.55
C THR A 568 -18.92 -17.62 11.36
N HIS A 569 -19.44 -18.62 10.64
CA HIS A 569 -20.10 -19.77 11.22
C HIS A 569 -19.76 -21.02 10.41
N SER A 570 -19.37 -22.09 11.10
CA SER A 570 -19.07 -23.36 10.42
C SER A 570 -20.36 -24.05 9.96
N LYS A 571 -20.25 -24.89 8.95
CA LYS A 571 -21.36 -25.72 8.47
C LYS A 571 -21.91 -26.66 9.55
N GLU A 572 -21.05 -27.17 10.44
CA GLU A 572 -21.45 -28.02 11.58
C GLU A 572 -22.24 -27.24 12.62
N GLU A 573 -21.83 -26.00 12.90
CA GLU A 573 -22.54 -25.12 13.82
C GLU A 573 -23.97 -24.89 13.32
N LEU A 574 -24.15 -24.52 12.05
CA LEU A 574 -25.47 -24.16 11.52
C LEU A 574 -26.28 -25.36 11.01
N GLY A 575 -25.69 -26.55 10.92
CA GLY A 575 -26.35 -27.72 10.32
C GLY A 575 -26.61 -27.57 8.82
N VAL A 576 -25.75 -26.85 8.12
CA VAL A 576 -25.82 -26.60 6.66
C VAL A 576 -24.67 -27.28 5.93
N GLN A 577 -24.56 -27.12 4.61
CA GLN A 577 -23.51 -27.77 3.80
C GLN A 577 -22.23 -26.93 3.68
N GLU A 578 -22.30 -25.62 3.89
CA GLU A 578 -21.24 -24.67 3.58
C GLU A 578 -20.95 -23.74 4.75
N ASP A 579 -19.67 -23.42 4.97
CA ASP A 579 -19.28 -22.39 5.94
C ASP A 579 -19.89 -21.05 5.51
N THR A 580 -20.48 -20.34 6.47
CA THR A 580 -21.33 -19.19 6.22
C THR A 580 -20.68 -17.89 6.76
N LEU A 581 -20.57 -16.89 5.89
CA LEU A 581 -20.28 -15.50 6.25
C LEU A 581 -21.59 -14.74 6.47
N VAL A 582 -21.71 -14.02 7.58
CA VAL A 582 -22.86 -13.14 7.86
C VAL A 582 -22.40 -11.69 7.78
N LEU A 583 -23.09 -10.85 6.99
CA LEU A 583 -22.83 -9.42 6.88
C LEU A 583 -23.92 -8.64 7.60
N TYR A 584 -23.51 -7.73 8.50
CA TYR A 584 -24.41 -7.05 9.43
C TYR A 584 -24.83 -5.66 8.95
N PRO A 585 -26.07 -5.22 9.25
CA PRO A 585 -26.56 -3.89 8.92
C PRO A 585 -26.11 -2.86 9.96
N LEU A 586 -25.23 -1.95 9.55
CA LEU A 586 -24.62 -0.98 10.46
C LEU A 586 -25.34 0.37 10.45
N LYS A 587 -25.53 0.95 11.63
CA LYS A 587 -26.13 2.28 11.77
C LYS A 587 -25.27 3.39 11.17
N ASP A 588 -23.97 3.34 11.42
CA ASP A 588 -23.02 4.33 10.93
C ASP A 588 -22.64 4.06 9.46
N VAL A 589 -22.93 5.01 8.58
CA VAL A 589 -22.65 4.94 7.14
C VAL A 589 -21.14 4.86 6.86
N ILE A 590 -20.30 5.44 7.71
CA ILE A 590 -18.84 5.40 7.55
C ILE A 590 -18.34 3.96 7.81
N LYS A 591 -18.82 3.31 8.88
CA LYS A 591 -18.44 1.92 9.22
C LYS A 591 -18.85 0.91 8.15
N ARG A 592 -19.93 1.17 7.41
CA ARG A 592 -20.35 0.32 6.27
C ARG A 592 -19.26 0.13 5.21
N ARG A 593 -18.33 1.09 5.09
CA ARG A 593 -17.20 1.03 4.15
C ARG A 593 -16.11 0.05 4.56
N GLU A 594 -16.18 -0.50 5.77
CA GLU A 594 -15.26 -1.54 6.26
C GLU A 594 -15.52 -2.90 5.64
N ARG A 595 -16.70 -3.09 5.01
CA ARG A 595 -17.02 -4.22 4.12
C ARG A 595 -16.23 -4.12 2.81
N ARG A 596 -14.92 -4.28 2.89
CA ARG A 596 -14.00 -4.04 1.79
C ARG A 596 -13.92 -5.24 0.84
N ALA A 597 -13.86 -4.94 -0.46
CA ALA A 597 -13.82 -5.95 -1.50
C ALA A 597 -12.56 -6.83 -1.44
N ASP A 598 -11.42 -6.26 -1.06
CA ASP A 598 -10.15 -6.99 -0.91
C ASP A 598 -10.23 -7.99 0.25
N ILE A 599 -10.76 -7.59 1.41
CA ILE A 599 -10.96 -8.52 2.54
C ILE A 599 -11.93 -9.64 2.14
N LEU A 600 -13.07 -9.30 1.53
CA LEU A 600 -14.04 -10.29 1.03
C LEU A 600 -13.40 -11.29 0.06
N LYS A 601 -12.56 -10.81 -0.86
CA LYS A 601 -11.90 -11.64 -1.87
C LYS A 601 -10.76 -12.50 -1.31
N TYR A 602 -9.93 -11.97 -0.42
CA TYR A 602 -8.70 -12.65 -0.01
C TYR A 602 -8.81 -13.33 1.35
N ALA A 603 -9.59 -12.79 2.29
CA ALA A 603 -9.76 -13.40 3.61
C ALA A 603 -10.91 -14.42 3.64
N PHE A 604 -12.02 -14.10 2.99
CA PHE A 604 -13.25 -14.89 3.15
C PHE A 604 -13.51 -15.86 2.00
N LEU A 605 -13.37 -15.41 0.76
CA LEU A 605 -13.75 -16.19 -0.43
C LEU A 605 -13.12 -17.60 -0.53
N PRO A 606 -11.86 -17.84 -0.11
CA PRO A 606 -11.30 -19.19 -0.16
C PRO A 606 -12.06 -20.22 0.69
N ARG A 607 -12.84 -19.78 1.68
CA ARG A 607 -13.51 -20.66 2.66
C ARG A 607 -15.04 -20.49 2.70
N TYR A 608 -15.53 -19.26 2.70
CA TYR A 608 -16.94 -18.95 2.90
C TYR A 608 -17.65 -18.75 1.56
N THR A 609 -18.25 -19.82 1.04
CA THR A 609 -18.99 -19.80 -0.24
C THR A 609 -20.43 -19.30 -0.07
N ARG A 610 -20.99 -19.46 1.14
CA ARG A 610 -22.34 -19.00 1.49
C ARG A 610 -22.29 -17.67 2.26
N VAL A 611 -23.10 -16.70 1.82
CA VAL A 611 -23.21 -15.38 2.47
C VAL A 611 -24.66 -15.12 2.86
N LEU A 612 -24.87 -14.76 4.14
CA LEU A 612 -26.13 -14.20 4.64
C LEU A 612 -25.98 -12.68 4.78
N ASP A 613 -26.58 -11.95 3.86
CA ASP A 613 -26.49 -10.50 3.76
C ASP A 613 -27.71 -9.83 4.40
N PHE A 614 -27.51 -9.24 5.59
CA PHE A 614 -28.53 -8.45 6.28
C PHE A 614 -28.46 -6.95 5.95
N THR A 615 -27.54 -6.51 5.07
CA THR A 615 -27.40 -5.09 4.73
C THR A 615 -28.65 -4.42 4.13
N PRO A 616 -29.64 -5.11 3.52
CA PRO A 616 -30.92 -4.48 3.15
C PRO A 616 -31.67 -3.82 4.33
N CYS A 617 -31.46 -4.31 5.56
CA CYS A 617 -32.03 -3.71 6.77
C CYS A 617 -31.57 -2.26 6.98
N GLU A 618 -30.39 -1.89 6.45
CA GLU A 618 -29.85 -0.53 6.52
C GLU A 618 -30.72 0.51 5.78
N SER A 619 -31.58 0.04 4.87
CA SER A 619 -32.57 0.85 4.14
C SER A 619 -34.01 0.59 4.58
N GLY A 620 -34.20 -0.03 5.76
CA GLY A 620 -35.51 -0.30 6.36
C GLY A 620 -36.18 -1.60 5.89
N GLN A 621 -35.52 -2.38 5.02
CA GLN A 621 -36.03 -3.67 4.56
C GLN A 621 -35.60 -4.78 5.53
N ILE A 622 -36.47 -5.16 6.47
CA ILE A 622 -36.18 -6.23 7.45
C ILE A 622 -36.19 -7.59 6.73
N GLN A 623 -35.09 -7.90 6.07
CA GLN A 623 -34.88 -9.12 5.30
C GLN A 623 -33.40 -9.52 5.27
N VAL A 624 -33.16 -10.79 4.95
CA VAL A 624 -31.83 -11.36 4.71
C VAL A 624 -31.79 -11.90 3.28
N ILE A 625 -30.70 -11.64 2.57
CA ILE A 625 -30.45 -12.19 1.24
C ILE A 625 -29.37 -13.26 1.36
N GLU A 626 -29.70 -14.47 0.95
CA GLU A 626 -28.70 -15.52 0.80
C GLU A 626 -28.02 -15.41 -0.57
N THR A 627 -26.69 -15.30 -0.58
CA THR A 627 -25.89 -15.04 -1.77
C THR A 627 -24.50 -15.67 -1.66
N THR A 628 -23.59 -15.30 -2.58
CA THR A 628 -22.17 -15.65 -2.57
C THR A 628 -21.34 -14.37 -2.54
N ILE A 629 -20.08 -14.43 -2.11
CA ILE A 629 -19.19 -13.26 -2.10
C ILE A 629 -19.06 -12.66 -3.50
N GLN A 630 -18.92 -13.48 -4.54
CA GLN A 630 -18.79 -13.00 -5.93
C GLN A 630 -20.05 -12.23 -6.38
N LYS A 631 -21.25 -12.78 -6.10
CA LYS A 631 -22.52 -12.10 -6.43
C LYS A 631 -22.69 -10.81 -5.63
N TYR A 632 -22.33 -10.81 -4.35
CA TYR A 632 -22.37 -9.62 -3.50
C TYR A 632 -21.49 -8.50 -4.06
N LEU A 633 -20.23 -8.81 -4.39
CA LEU A 633 -19.28 -7.85 -4.96
C LEU A 633 -19.71 -7.34 -6.35
N HIS A 634 -20.31 -8.21 -7.17
CA HIS A 634 -20.84 -7.81 -8.48
C HIS A 634 -22.02 -6.83 -8.33
N ASN A 635 -22.95 -7.10 -7.42
CA ASN A 635 -24.11 -6.23 -7.17
C ASN A 635 -23.68 -4.85 -6.63
N GLN A 636 -22.66 -4.81 -5.75
CA GLN A 636 -22.07 -3.57 -5.26
C GLN A 636 -21.42 -2.72 -6.38
N SER A 637 -20.78 -3.38 -7.35
CA SER A 637 -20.12 -2.69 -8.46
C SER A 637 -21.15 -2.08 -9.42
N ASN A 638 -22.27 -2.76 -9.67
CA ASN A 638 -23.33 -2.29 -10.56
C ASN A 638 -24.09 -1.07 -9.99
N THR A 639 -24.24 -0.96 -8.67
CA THR A 639 -24.82 0.22 -8.03
C THR A 639 -23.91 1.44 -8.12
N LEU A 640 -22.58 1.27 -8.16
CA LEU A 640 -21.61 2.35 -8.35
C LEU A 640 -21.53 2.84 -9.82
N THR A 641 -21.75 1.96 -10.81
CA THR A 641 -21.73 2.35 -12.24
C THR A 641 -22.93 3.17 -12.70
N CYS A 642 -24.01 3.25 -11.90
CA CYS A 642 -25.16 4.12 -12.18
C CYS A 642 -25.06 5.53 -11.59
N SER A 643 -23.92 5.93 -10.99
CA SER A 643 -23.75 7.26 -10.42
C SER A 643 -22.32 7.80 -10.58
N GLY A 644 -21.96 8.18 -11.81
CA GLY A 644 -20.73 8.93 -12.15
C GLY A 644 -20.79 10.43 -11.83
N THR A 645 -21.73 10.83 -10.99
CA THR A 645 -21.83 12.14 -10.35
C THR A 645 -21.76 11.88 -8.86
N PHE A 646 -21.18 12.78 -8.07
CA PHE A 646 -21.45 12.82 -6.63
C PHE A 646 -22.95 13.01 -6.45
N ILE A 647 -23.72 11.93 -6.48
CA ILE A 647 -25.13 11.97 -6.14
C ILE A 647 -25.12 12.07 -4.63
N THR A 648 -25.34 13.28 -4.12
CA THR A 648 -26.21 13.44 -2.95
C THR A 648 -27.53 12.76 -3.32
N SER A 649 -27.59 11.43 -3.20
CA SER A 649 -28.80 10.68 -3.51
C SER A 649 -29.76 10.92 -2.36
N THR A 650 -30.49 12.02 -2.47
CA THR A 650 -31.84 12.13 -1.94
C THR A 650 -32.70 11.10 -2.66
N SER A 651 -32.51 9.82 -2.32
CA SER A 651 -33.40 8.74 -2.72
C SER A 651 -33.88 8.07 -1.44
N ASN A 652 -35.10 8.42 -1.05
CA ASN A 652 -35.88 7.90 0.07
C ASN A 652 -35.27 8.07 1.47
N GLN A 653 -35.19 9.32 1.94
CA GLN A 653 -34.94 9.66 3.36
C GLN A 653 -36.13 9.35 4.31
N ASN A 654 -37.14 8.59 3.88
CA ASN A 654 -38.39 8.42 4.65
C ASN A 654 -38.55 7.05 5.33
N ALA A 655 -37.54 6.18 5.32
CA ALA A 655 -37.56 4.95 6.12
C ALA A 655 -36.34 4.92 7.05
N GLU A 656 -36.58 4.98 8.36
CA GLU A 656 -35.51 4.72 9.35
C GLU A 656 -35.02 3.27 9.17
N GLY A 657 -33.73 3.09 8.89
CA GLY A 657 -33.12 1.78 8.79
C GLY A 657 -33.13 1.02 10.11
N SER A 658 -33.02 -0.31 10.05
CA SER A 658 -32.94 -1.19 11.21
C SER A 658 -31.56 -1.83 11.28
N TYR A 659 -30.92 -1.76 12.45
CA TYR A 659 -29.49 -2.06 12.59
C TYR A 659 -29.22 -3.11 13.66
N LEU A 660 -28.12 -3.84 13.46
CA LEU A 660 -27.59 -4.87 14.35
C LEU A 660 -26.09 -4.97 14.07
N ASP A 661 -25.24 -4.69 15.06
CA ASP A 661 -23.80 -4.93 14.97
C ASP A 661 -23.45 -6.31 15.56
N HIS A 662 -22.45 -6.99 15.02
CA HIS A 662 -22.05 -8.30 15.57
C HIS A 662 -21.55 -8.17 17.02
N SER A 663 -20.82 -7.09 17.33
CA SER A 663 -20.40 -6.75 18.69
C SER A 663 -21.55 -6.52 19.67
N GLY A 664 -22.78 -6.31 19.19
CA GLY A 664 -23.97 -6.24 20.05
C GLY A 664 -24.45 -7.61 20.53
N ILE A 665 -23.89 -8.71 20.00
CA ILE A 665 -24.35 -10.08 20.24
C ILE A 665 -23.24 -10.91 20.87
N VAL A 666 -23.52 -11.49 22.03
CA VAL A 666 -22.63 -12.50 22.64
C VAL A 666 -23.20 -13.89 22.38
N LEU A 667 -22.43 -14.75 21.73
CA LEU A 667 -22.89 -16.07 21.26
C LEU A 667 -22.44 -17.19 22.21
N ASP A 668 -23.40 -17.93 22.78
CA ASP A 668 -23.13 -19.28 23.28
C ASP A 668 -23.43 -20.29 22.17
N ARG A 669 -22.41 -20.55 21.33
CA ARG A 669 -22.54 -21.42 20.17
C ARG A 669 -22.94 -22.85 20.54
N LYS A 670 -22.48 -23.36 21.69
CA LYS A 670 -22.77 -24.73 22.18
C LYS A 670 -24.23 -24.88 22.58
N SER A 671 -24.77 -23.89 23.30
CA SER A 671 -26.16 -23.90 23.78
C SER A 671 -27.15 -23.30 22.79
N LYS A 672 -26.68 -22.82 21.63
CA LYS A 672 -27.48 -22.07 20.64
C LYS A 672 -28.22 -20.89 21.27
N LEU A 673 -27.56 -20.14 22.15
CA LEU A 673 -28.09 -18.93 22.77
C LEU A 673 -27.36 -17.69 22.22
N ALA A 674 -28.10 -16.61 22.00
CA ALA A 674 -27.56 -15.32 21.60
C ALA A 674 -28.05 -14.25 22.59
N TYR A 675 -27.12 -13.68 23.35
CA TYR A 675 -27.39 -12.66 24.35
C TYR A 675 -27.31 -11.27 23.70
N ILE A 676 -28.35 -10.46 23.90
CA ILE A 676 -28.46 -9.14 23.28
C ILE A 676 -29.08 -8.11 24.20
N SER A 677 -28.49 -6.91 24.22
CA SER A 677 -29.07 -5.74 24.90
C SER A 677 -30.15 -5.10 24.03
N ILE A 678 -31.34 -4.91 24.58
CA ILE A 678 -32.41 -4.13 23.95
C ILE A 678 -32.39 -2.70 24.51
N ASP A 679 -32.00 -1.77 23.64
CA ASP A 679 -32.20 -0.32 23.76
C ASP A 679 -32.48 0.19 22.34
N GLU A 680 -33.43 1.11 22.17
CA GLU A 680 -33.78 1.73 20.88
C GLU A 680 -32.57 2.35 20.16
N LYS A 681 -31.51 2.69 20.90
CA LYS A 681 -30.25 3.23 20.37
C LYS A 681 -29.25 2.16 19.93
N ILE A 682 -29.33 0.95 20.46
CA ILE A 682 -28.30 -0.10 20.35
C ILE A 682 -28.67 -1.14 19.28
N CYS A 683 -29.86 -1.72 19.34
CA CYS A 683 -30.24 -2.84 18.47
C CYS A 683 -31.73 -2.80 18.09
N CYS A 684 -32.03 -3.09 16.82
CA CYS A 684 -33.41 -3.34 16.38
C CYS A 684 -33.83 -4.79 16.70
N LEU A 685 -34.77 -4.97 17.63
CA LEU A 685 -35.27 -6.28 18.05
C LEU A 685 -35.77 -7.15 16.88
N ASN A 686 -36.44 -6.55 15.89
CA ASN A 686 -36.95 -7.28 14.74
C ASN A 686 -35.82 -7.87 13.87
N VAL A 687 -34.72 -7.13 13.71
CA VAL A 687 -33.53 -7.62 12.98
C VAL A 687 -32.83 -8.71 13.78
N ALA A 688 -32.72 -8.56 15.10
CA ALA A 688 -32.18 -9.60 15.97
C ALA A 688 -33.02 -10.90 15.90
N GLN A 689 -34.35 -10.80 15.93
CA GLN A 689 -35.25 -11.94 15.79
C GLN A 689 -35.11 -12.62 14.43
N LEU A 690 -35.01 -11.83 13.35
CA LEU A 690 -34.74 -12.36 12.02
C LEU A 690 -33.38 -13.09 11.97
N TRP A 691 -32.34 -12.47 12.52
CA TRP A 691 -30.99 -13.04 12.63
C TRP A 691 -31.01 -14.38 13.36
N ALA A 692 -31.63 -14.42 14.54
CA ALA A 692 -31.70 -15.60 15.39
C ALA A 692 -32.48 -16.74 14.73
N LYS A 693 -33.63 -16.43 14.11
CA LYS A 693 -34.40 -17.39 13.33
C LYS A 693 -33.59 -17.95 12.15
N THR A 694 -32.84 -17.09 11.45
CA THR A 694 -32.07 -17.48 10.26
C THR A 694 -30.89 -18.38 10.61
N LEU A 695 -30.22 -18.14 11.75
CA LEU A 695 -29.03 -18.88 12.18
C LEU A 695 -29.33 -19.99 13.20
N GLY A 696 -30.59 -20.16 13.61
CA GLY A 696 -31.02 -21.20 14.55
C GLY A 696 -30.57 -20.97 15.99
N TYR A 697 -30.56 -19.71 16.43
CA TYR A 697 -30.24 -19.31 17.80
C TYR A 697 -31.50 -18.91 18.57
N ASN A 698 -31.53 -19.20 19.88
CA ASN A 698 -32.52 -18.66 20.80
C ASN A 698 -32.02 -17.33 21.37
N LEU A 699 -32.82 -16.28 21.28
CA LEU A 699 -32.45 -14.96 21.81
C LEU A 699 -32.72 -14.86 23.30
N ILE A 700 -31.70 -14.41 24.03
CA ILE A 700 -31.81 -13.95 25.41
C ILE A 700 -31.68 -12.43 25.40
N THR A 701 -32.81 -11.76 25.53
CA THR A 701 -32.91 -10.31 25.47
C THR A 701 -32.86 -9.70 26.87
N MET A 702 -32.06 -8.67 27.07
CA MET A 702 -31.91 -7.99 28.35
C MET A 702 -31.95 -6.47 28.19
N LYS A 703 -32.46 -5.74 29.18
CA LYS A 703 -32.45 -4.27 29.16
C LYS A 703 -31.16 -3.75 29.79
N SER A 704 -30.43 -2.94 29.04
CA SER A 704 -29.18 -2.31 29.49
C SER A 704 -28.85 -1.11 28.61
N GLN A 705 -28.24 -0.08 29.20
CA GLN A 705 -27.67 1.06 28.49
C GLN A 705 -26.34 0.72 27.78
N HIS A 706 -25.80 -0.49 28.01
CA HIS A 706 -24.56 -0.98 27.43
C HIS A 706 -24.84 -2.13 26.46
N ARG A 707 -23.95 -2.29 25.47
CA ARG A 707 -23.94 -3.49 24.62
C ARG A 707 -23.54 -4.72 25.44
N ALA A 708 -24.02 -5.89 25.01
CA ALA A 708 -23.78 -7.15 25.71
C ALA A 708 -22.28 -7.49 25.85
N ASP A 709 -21.48 -7.22 24.81
CA ASP A 709 -20.03 -7.47 24.81
C ASP A 709 -19.25 -6.73 25.90
N LYS A 710 -19.80 -5.63 26.42
CA LYS A 710 -19.16 -4.85 27.50
C LYS A 710 -19.27 -5.51 28.86
N PHE A 711 -20.33 -6.27 29.10
CA PHE A 711 -20.62 -6.84 30.41
C PHE A 711 -20.71 -8.37 30.41
N LEU A 712 -20.65 -9.02 29.26
CA LEU A 712 -20.67 -10.47 29.12
C LEU A 712 -19.62 -10.92 28.11
N ASN A 713 -18.73 -11.82 28.53
CA ASN A 713 -17.80 -12.52 27.65
C ASN A 713 -17.83 -14.01 27.98
N LEU A 714 -18.00 -14.85 26.96
CA LEU A 714 -18.10 -16.30 27.09
C LEU A 714 -16.86 -16.95 26.50
N GLY A 715 -16.10 -17.62 27.36
CA GLY A 715 -15.08 -18.56 26.94
C GLY A 715 -15.60 -19.99 26.88
N LYS A 716 -14.71 -20.93 26.57
CA LYS A 716 -15.00 -22.36 26.56
C LYS A 716 -15.48 -22.85 27.93
N ASP A 717 -14.70 -22.54 28.98
CA ASP A 717 -14.90 -23.06 30.34
C ASP A 717 -15.24 -21.96 31.37
N PHE A 718 -15.30 -20.70 30.95
CA PHE A 718 -15.56 -19.56 31.83
C PHE A 718 -16.56 -18.57 31.22
N ALA A 719 -17.20 -17.76 32.07
CA ALA A 719 -18.01 -16.62 31.67
C ALA A 719 -17.68 -15.43 32.58
N ILE A 720 -17.28 -14.30 31.99
CA ILE A 720 -17.12 -13.03 32.71
C ILE A 720 -18.44 -12.27 32.59
N PHE A 721 -19.04 -11.89 33.72
CA PHE A 721 -20.35 -11.25 33.72
C PHE A 721 -20.46 -10.09 34.74
N CYS A 722 -21.05 -8.97 34.34
CA CYS A 722 -21.42 -7.85 35.21
C CYS A 722 -22.95 -7.77 35.41
N PRO A 723 -23.50 -8.31 36.51
CA PRO A 723 -24.94 -8.22 36.79
C PRO A 723 -25.45 -6.79 36.94
N GLU A 724 -24.60 -5.90 37.46
CA GLU A 724 -24.92 -4.48 37.71
C GLU A 724 -25.15 -3.66 36.43
N ALA A 725 -24.76 -4.19 35.26
CA ALA A 725 -24.96 -3.54 33.97
C ALA A 725 -26.40 -3.63 33.45
N LEU A 726 -27.22 -4.51 34.02
CA LEU A 726 -28.60 -4.74 33.61
C LEU A 726 -29.58 -3.90 34.44
N ASP A 727 -30.64 -3.42 33.80
CA ASP A 727 -31.61 -2.52 34.42
C ASP A 727 -32.40 -3.18 35.55
N THR A 728 -32.59 -4.51 35.49
CA THR A 728 -33.37 -5.27 36.47
C THR A 728 -32.62 -6.48 36.98
N LYS A 729 -32.82 -6.80 38.26
CA LYS A 729 -32.31 -8.03 38.87
C LYS A 729 -32.87 -9.29 38.19
N ALA A 730 -34.11 -9.24 37.71
CA ALA A 730 -34.74 -10.35 37.01
C ALA A 730 -33.97 -10.72 35.73
N ASP A 731 -33.56 -9.73 34.93
CA ASP A 731 -32.74 -9.96 33.74
C ASP A 731 -31.38 -10.58 34.09
N ALA A 732 -30.75 -10.12 35.18
CA ALA A 732 -29.50 -10.67 35.68
C ALA A 732 -29.64 -12.11 36.17
N ASP A 733 -30.72 -12.44 36.89
CA ASP A 733 -31.00 -13.78 37.37
C ASP A 733 -31.22 -14.75 36.18
N VAL A 734 -31.93 -14.31 35.14
CA VAL A 734 -32.10 -15.10 33.89
C VAL A 734 -30.76 -15.38 33.21
N VAL A 735 -29.88 -14.39 33.06
CA VAL A 735 -28.54 -14.61 32.49
C VAL A 735 -27.74 -15.60 33.34
N LEU A 736 -27.74 -15.42 34.67
CA LEU A 736 -27.04 -16.31 35.60
C LEU A 736 -27.54 -17.75 35.54
N GLU A 737 -28.85 -17.97 35.39
CA GLU A 737 -29.42 -19.32 35.23
C GLU A 737 -28.88 -20.02 33.98
N HIS A 738 -28.85 -19.33 32.83
CA HIS A 738 -28.29 -19.89 31.60
C HIS A 738 -26.78 -20.13 31.70
N LEU A 739 -26.03 -19.19 32.30
CA LEU A 739 -24.59 -19.37 32.52
C LEU A 739 -24.30 -20.57 33.42
N LYS A 740 -25.07 -20.77 34.51
CA LYS A 740 -24.96 -21.95 35.39
C LYS A 740 -25.29 -23.24 34.64
N ALA A 741 -26.35 -23.23 33.83
CA ALA A 741 -26.74 -24.38 33.01
C ALA A 741 -25.65 -24.78 32.00
N SER A 742 -24.84 -23.81 31.57
CA SER A 742 -23.73 -24.05 30.64
C SER A 742 -22.49 -24.71 31.27
N GLN A 743 -22.49 -24.92 32.59
CA GLN A 743 -21.39 -25.53 33.37
C GLN A 743 -20.07 -24.74 33.36
N ARG A 744 -20.08 -23.48 32.89
CA ARG A 744 -18.92 -22.58 32.93
C ARG A 744 -18.68 -22.04 34.34
N SER A 745 -17.42 -21.76 34.67
CA SER A 745 -17.07 -20.97 35.84
C SER A 745 -17.48 -19.52 35.65
N ILE A 746 -18.27 -18.97 36.57
CA ILE A 746 -18.79 -17.59 36.45
C ILE A 746 -17.90 -16.64 37.24
N ILE A 747 -17.23 -15.73 36.54
CA ILE A 747 -16.40 -14.66 37.09
C ILE A 747 -17.24 -13.38 37.10
N LEU A 748 -17.75 -13.03 38.28
CA LEU A 748 -18.52 -11.80 38.46
C LEU A 748 -17.60 -10.59 38.56
N ILE A 749 -17.89 -9.56 37.77
CA ILE A 749 -17.22 -8.25 37.83
C ILE A 749 -18.23 -7.16 38.20
N ASN A 750 -17.77 -6.06 38.80
CA ASN A 750 -18.63 -4.93 39.14
C ASN A 750 -18.68 -3.86 38.02
N ILE A 751 -19.56 -2.86 38.15
CA ILE A 751 -19.73 -1.83 37.13
C ILE A 751 -18.46 -0.97 36.92
N HIS A 752 -17.65 -0.76 37.97
CA HIS A 752 -16.38 -0.03 37.87
C HIS A 752 -15.38 -0.80 37.01
N GLN A 753 -15.24 -2.10 37.25
CA GLN A 753 -14.43 -3.02 36.46
C GLN A 753 -14.91 -3.08 34.99
N MET A 754 -16.21 -3.21 34.76
CA MET A 754 -16.81 -3.21 33.43
C MET A 754 -16.47 -1.92 32.65
N ASN A 755 -16.61 -0.76 33.28
CA ASN A 755 -16.28 0.54 32.67
C ASN A 755 -14.79 0.72 32.36
N GLN A 756 -13.92 -0.17 32.87
CA GLN A 756 -12.51 -0.25 32.50
C GLN A 756 -12.21 -1.32 31.44
N PHE A 757 -13.24 -1.86 30.78
CA PHE A 757 -13.14 -2.81 29.67
C PHE A 757 -12.57 -4.18 30.04
N ILE A 758 -12.57 -4.58 31.32
CA ILE A 758 -11.90 -5.81 31.73
C ILE A 758 -12.57 -7.08 31.17
N ALA A 759 -13.84 -7.01 30.74
CA ALA A 759 -14.52 -8.12 30.08
C ALA A 759 -14.00 -8.40 28.65
N GLU A 760 -13.25 -7.49 28.03
CA GLU A 760 -12.77 -7.59 26.65
C GLU A 760 -11.46 -8.40 26.58
N VAL A 761 -11.56 -9.69 26.88
CA VAL A 761 -10.47 -10.68 26.83
C VAL A 761 -10.58 -11.55 25.57
N ILE A 762 -9.44 -12.03 25.06
CA ILE A 762 -9.39 -12.91 23.87
C ILE A 762 -9.04 -14.32 24.32
N GLU A 763 -9.92 -15.27 24.04
CA GLU A 763 -9.62 -16.69 24.17
C GLU A 763 -9.12 -17.25 22.84
N ILE A 764 -8.07 -18.06 22.88
CA ILE A 764 -7.54 -18.82 21.75
C ILE A 764 -7.37 -20.29 22.13
N ASN A 765 -7.52 -21.19 21.17
CA ASN A 765 -7.29 -22.61 21.33
C ASN A 765 -5.80 -22.91 21.51
N ALA A 766 -5.45 -23.71 22.52
CA ALA A 766 -4.07 -24.14 22.70
C ALA A 766 -3.71 -25.20 21.66
N ARG A 767 -2.51 -25.10 21.07
CA ARG A 767 -1.99 -26.05 20.06
C ARG A 767 -1.90 -27.51 20.51
N THR A 768 -1.93 -27.80 21.82
CA THR A 768 -1.48 -29.10 22.37
C THR A 768 -2.33 -29.65 23.52
N GLN A 769 -3.36 -28.93 23.99
CA GLN A 769 -4.13 -29.33 25.17
C GLN A 769 -5.62 -28.96 25.05
N ASP A 770 -6.46 -29.63 25.86
CA ASP A 770 -7.91 -29.39 25.92
C ASP A 770 -8.30 -28.00 26.47
N LYS A 771 -7.39 -27.29 27.17
CA LYS A 771 -7.65 -25.96 27.74
C LYS A 771 -7.16 -24.85 26.80
N SER A 772 -7.89 -23.75 26.78
CA SER A 772 -7.58 -22.54 26.00
C SER A 772 -6.49 -21.67 26.65
N ILE A 773 -6.01 -20.66 25.91
CA ILE A 773 -5.14 -19.61 26.41
C ILE A 773 -5.92 -18.29 26.39
N LEU A 774 -5.77 -17.49 27.43
CA LEU A 774 -6.45 -16.20 27.57
C LEU A 774 -5.44 -15.06 27.39
N ILE A 775 -5.69 -14.16 26.44
CA ILE A 775 -4.91 -12.94 26.24
C ILE A 775 -5.66 -11.78 26.90
N ILE A 776 -4.97 -11.10 27.82
CA ILE A 776 -5.48 -9.95 28.58
C ILE A 776 -4.46 -8.81 28.47
N THR A 777 -4.90 -7.56 28.49
CA THR A 777 -3.95 -6.44 28.58
C THR A 777 -3.37 -6.32 30.00
N GLU A 778 -2.13 -5.84 30.14
CA GLU A 778 -1.52 -5.62 31.47
C GLU A 778 -2.41 -4.72 32.36
N LYS A 779 -2.99 -3.66 31.75
CA LYS A 779 -3.95 -2.77 32.41
C LYS A 779 -5.16 -3.52 32.97
N TYR A 780 -5.78 -4.42 32.19
CA TYR A 780 -6.98 -5.15 32.62
C TYR A 780 -6.66 -6.20 33.66
N TYR A 781 -5.53 -6.90 33.50
CA TYR A 781 -5.05 -7.89 34.48
C TYR A 781 -4.95 -7.28 35.89
N ASN A 782 -4.38 -6.08 36.01
CA ASN A 782 -4.20 -5.38 37.28
C ASN A 782 -5.51 -4.87 37.93
N LEU A 783 -6.63 -4.92 37.21
CA LEU A 783 -7.95 -4.51 37.71
C LEU A 783 -8.79 -5.69 38.22
N TYR A 784 -8.38 -6.92 37.94
CA TYR A 784 -9.00 -8.11 38.54
C TYR A 784 -8.55 -8.28 39.99
N THR A 785 -9.45 -8.82 40.82
CA THR A 785 -9.08 -9.28 42.16
C THR A 785 -8.28 -10.57 42.07
N ALA A 786 -7.49 -10.87 43.10
CA ALA A 786 -6.72 -12.13 43.18
C ALA A 786 -7.63 -13.37 43.04
N GLN A 787 -8.85 -13.31 43.58
CA GLN A 787 -9.83 -14.39 43.45
C GLN A 787 -10.32 -14.55 42.00
N GLN A 788 -10.62 -13.45 41.30
CA GLN A 788 -11.06 -13.51 39.90
C GLN A 788 -9.96 -14.07 38.99
N ILE A 789 -8.69 -13.68 39.19
CA ILE A 789 -7.55 -14.25 38.47
C ILE A 789 -7.43 -15.76 38.75
N GLN A 790 -7.51 -16.16 40.01
CA GLN A 790 -7.44 -17.58 40.38
C GLN A 790 -8.56 -18.41 39.71
N GLN A 791 -9.77 -17.86 39.61
CA GLN A 791 -10.87 -18.50 38.88
C GLN A 791 -10.56 -18.65 37.38
N LEU A 792 -10.02 -17.62 36.74
CA LEU A 792 -9.62 -17.68 35.33
C LEU A 792 -8.51 -18.70 35.10
N GLU A 793 -7.47 -18.71 35.93
CA GLU A 793 -6.34 -19.67 35.86
C GLU A 793 -6.77 -21.13 36.04
N GLN A 794 -7.89 -21.39 36.72
CA GLN A 794 -8.46 -22.74 36.80
C GLN A 794 -9.11 -23.18 35.49
N CYS A 795 -9.65 -22.22 34.72
CA CYS A 795 -10.38 -22.47 33.48
C CYS A 795 -9.44 -22.59 32.28
N VAL A 796 -8.40 -21.76 32.20
CA VAL A 796 -7.49 -21.70 31.04
C VAL A 796 -6.14 -22.33 31.35
N GLN A 797 -5.39 -22.71 30.32
CA GLN A 797 -4.04 -23.23 30.46
C GLN A 797 -3.07 -22.15 30.98
N LYS A 798 -3.19 -20.94 30.43
CA LYS A 798 -2.31 -19.82 30.71
C LYS A 798 -3.01 -18.50 30.42
N ILE A 799 -2.74 -17.50 31.26
CA ILE A 799 -3.05 -16.10 30.98
C ILE A 799 -1.80 -15.44 30.42
N ILE A 800 -1.91 -14.85 29.23
CA ILE A 800 -0.86 -14.08 28.59
C ILE A 800 -1.22 -12.61 28.66
N ARG A 801 -0.28 -11.83 29.21
CA ARG A 801 -0.45 -10.40 29.39
C ARG A 801 0.24 -9.68 28.23
N THR A 802 -0.48 -8.80 27.55
CA THR A 802 0.08 -7.94 26.51
C THR A 802 -0.04 -6.48 26.94
N ASP A 803 1.06 -5.74 26.88
CA ASP A 803 1.05 -4.31 27.22
C ASP A 803 0.94 -3.48 25.92
N LEU A 804 -0.11 -2.67 25.84
CA LEU A 804 -0.57 -1.91 24.65
C LEU A 804 -0.94 -0.45 25.02
N PRO A 805 -0.05 0.30 25.69
CA PRO A 805 -0.41 1.55 26.35
C PRO A 805 -0.73 2.68 25.35
N HIS A 806 -0.05 2.72 24.21
CA HIS A 806 -0.24 3.74 23.18
C HIS A 806 -1.56 3.52 22.45
N LEU A 807 -1.86 2.30 22.06
CA LEU A 807 -3.13 1.92 21.43
C LEU A 807 -4.31 2.28 22.35
N GLN A 808 -4.25 1.91 23.63
CA GLN A 808 -5.28 2.24 24.63
C GLN A 808 -5.41 3.75 24.85
N SER A 809 -4.30 4.50 24.88
CA SER A 809 -4.32 5.97 25.01
C SER A 809 -5.06 6.68 23.87
N GLN A 810 -5.10 6.06 22.68
CA GLN A 810 -5.80 6.58 21.50
C GLN A 810 -7.26 6.11 21.41
N GLY A 811 -7.79 5.49 22.48
CA GLY A 811 -9.15 4.96 22.52
C GLY A 811 -9.28 3.53 22.01
N GLY A 812 -8.17 2.86 21.70
CA GLY A 812 -8.08 1.45 21.33
C GLY A 812 -8.28 0.48 22.49
N ASN A 813 -9.29 0.71 23.33
CA ASN A 813 -9.56 -0.15 24.49
C ASN A 813 -10.19 -1.48 24.07
N ASN A 814 -10.97 -1.50 22.98
CA ASN A 814 -11.63 -2.70 22.50
C ASN A 814 -10.71 -3.61 21.68
N MET A 815 -9.87 -4.37 22.39
CA MET A 815 -8.91 -5.31 21.77
C MET A 815 -9.63 -6.45 21.04
N ILE A 816 -10.74 -6.98 21.57
CA ILE A 816 -11.52 -8.04 20.92
C ILE A 816 -12.13 -7.54 19.60
N GLY A 817 -12.54 -6.26 19.57
CA GLY A 817 -13.05 -5.59 18.37
C GLY A 817 -12.05 -5.58 17.21
N MET A 818 -10.75 -5.61 17.51
CA MET A 818 -9.69 -5.59 16.50
C MET A 818 -9.41 -6.94 15.85
N ILE A 819 -10.11 -7.99 16.28
CA ILE A 819 -9.89 -9.37 15.87
C ILE A 819 -11.19 -9.94 15.32
N GLY A 820 -11.17 -10.31 14.06
CA GLY A 820 -12.30 -10.96 13.40
C GLY A 820 -12.07 -12.45 13.32
N GLN A 821 -12.70 -13.24 14.19
CA GLN A 821 -12.52 -14.70 14.17
C GLN A 821 -13.11 -15.32 12.90
N LEU A 822 -12.33 -16.21 12.27
CA LEU A 822 -12.67 -16.93 11.04
C LEU A 822 -12.83 -18.42 11.39
N TYR A 823 -14.02 -18.78 11.87
CA TYR A 823 -14.39 -20.14 12.29
C TYR A 823 -14.41 -21.13 11.15
#